data_AF-W5JF62-F1
#
_entry.id   AF-W5JF62-F1
#
_cell.length_a   1.000
_cell.length_b   1.000
_cell.length_c   1.000
_cell.angle_alpha   90.00
_cell.angle_beta   90.00
_cell.angle_gamma   90.00
#
_symmetry.space_group_name_H-M   'P 1'
#
loop_
_entity.id
_entity.type
_entity.pdbx_description
1 polymer ?
#
loop_
_entity_poly.entity_id
_entity_poly.type
_entity_poly.pdbx_seq_one_letter_code
_entity_poly.pdbx_strand_id
1 'polypeptide(L)'
;MQLTDRGSVQQRRRRRRRRQWCVISRSWIVEERGFPWTGATNRTREASNGGAQERKQKEATSEPQRVRGAVLIMPSVSTNCPRNHHHDQEELVGNQSRSSTGLGRWYGLLRSPTIDRSVSRIIDHHTSDEASGISSPVNNTFLASMRPLGIDRMVTRRHLSRPTILIILLVLCGFIHADIVNYDDDYLDVTIREEIPYQRSTVDSDSYVVAVVEFHPEQMTIPIEERTRIHLNEYSEMIRSATARPADIIVFPELTLNSLSDPVFVPEPSQHVIPCNDYGTILVTLSCLAREVQKYLVINLSEQFFVQHRAETVRYNTDVVFDRNGMVIARYRKFNLFKEPGTSITDAPELVTFDTDFGVRFGVFTCFDILFAAPTLQLVKQGLRDFVFPAFWTSEPPFLASTQIFESWAYAVDANLIVSGTNYALSGATGTGVFNGRSGALLAHFTGIPTRQLHMVTVPKKHTRWQPSRSDFVPAVLNNERPEPHRIPGAELERVVMGRDFLEQFTTMQLNPEWAEDTIEQIVCHGFFCCDFSISTKIIEPYTLTHYYRMAVFDGDRTFQGFADAHVSICGVIACRNESIASCGRLLIDASPYMEFTDITITGRFIANGTLAMPNTLDMAMYSLDAEQYQFSGDVNYTDNYQTVTMKLNSPVNHLQTFGIYAFNHKNFEFYNPIELPAENPPPDGGDDGGDDGAASLVNPPKGVILLLGTLLASAVLHPVTLH
;
A
#
# COMPACT_ATOMS: atom_id res chain seq x y z
N MET A 1 42.39 34.90 51.43
CA MET A 1 41.45 33.92 52.03
C MET A 1 41.20 32.84 50.97
N GLN A 2 41.89 31.70 50.92
CA GLN A 2 42.69 30.97 51.92
C GLN A 2 41.89 30.35 53.08
N LEU A 3 42.00 29.01 53.20
CA LEU A 3 41.76 28.11 54.36
C LEU A 3 40.31 28.05 54.90
N THR A 4 39.57 26.92 55.01
CA THR A 4 39.79 25.50 55.38
C THR A 4 39.82 25.16 56.88
N ASP A 5 38.74 24.54 57.36
CA ASP A 5 38.71 23.36 58.26
C ASP A 5 37.31 22.71 58.12
N ARG A 6 37.10 21.40 58.02
CA ARG A 6 37.48 20.21 58.82
C ARG A 6 36.67 20.05 60.13
N GLY A 7 35.95 18.91 60.20
CA GLY A 7 35.18 18.49 61.37
C GLY A 7 34.48 17.15 61.09
N SER A 8 35.15 16.03 61.35
CA SER A 8 34.60 14.68 61.25
C SER A 8 34.49 14.05 62.64
N VAL A 9 33.57 13.08 62.85
CA VAL A 9 33.79 11.88 63.69
C VAL A 9 32.60 10.90 63.70
N GLN A 10 32.95 9.61 63.54
CA GLN A 10 32.28 8.35 63.93
C GLN A 10 30.84 7.99 63.51
N GLN A 11 30.76 6.79 62.92
CA GLN A 11 29.59 5.91 62.88
C GLN A 11 29.23 5.38 64.29
N ARG A 12 27.95 5.07 64.54
CA ARG A 12 27.58 3.96 65.45
C ARG A 12 26.29 3.25 65.00
N ARG A 13 26.41 1.96 64.66
CA ARG A 13 25.27 1.07 64.36
C ARG A 13 24.44 0.79 65.61
N ARG A 14 23.11 0.97 65.57
CA ARG A 14 22.16 0.19 66.39
C ARG A 14 20.89 -0.16 65.59
N ARG A 15 20.57 -1.45 65.51
CA ARG A 15 19.28 -1.97 65.00
C ARG A 15 18.22 -1.88 66.11
N ARG A 16 16.99 -1.42 65.81
CA ARG A 16 15.75 -2.10 66.26
C ARG A 16 14.46 -1.62 65.54
N ARG A 17 13.78 -2.63 64.98
CA ARG A 17 12.45 -2.77 64.36
C ARG A 17 11.39 -1.64 64.49
N ARG A 18 10.70 -1.42 63.36
CA ARG A 18 9.25 -1.19 63.16
C ARG A 18 8.51 -0.20 64.09
N ARG A 19 8.00 0.87 63.49
CA ARG A 19 6.54 1.11 63.35
C ARG A 19 6.28 1.74 61.98
N GLN A 20 5.20 1.33 61.33
CA GLN A 20 4.79 1.75 59.99
C GLN A 20 3.42 2.41 60.12
N TRP A 21 3.28 3.64 59.62
CA TRP A 21 2.02 4.36 59.58
C TRP A 21 1.64 4.59 58.12
N CYS A 22 0.62 3.88 57.65
CA CYS A 22 -0.08 4.23 56.42
C CYS A 22 -1.22 5.19 56.78
N VAL A 23 -1.39 6.26 56.02
CA VAL A 23 -2.63 7.04 55.99
C VAL A 23 -3.49 6.50 54.85
N ILE A 24 -4.82 6.40 55.06
CA ILE A 24 -5.75 5.72 54.15
C ILE A 24 -6.95 6.62 53.86
N SER A 25 -7.28 6.79 52.57
CA SER A 25 -8.57 7.28 52.05
C SER A 25 -9.03 6.33 50.93
N ARG A 26 -9.49 5.13 51.27
CA ARG A 26 -10.93 4.79 51.39
C ARG A 26 -11.72 4.90 50.08
N SER A 27 -11.83 3.78 49.39
CA SER A 27 -12.88 3.47 48.40
C SER A 27 -14.24 3.19 49.07
N TRP A 28 -15.32 3.15 48.29
CA TRP A 28 -16.62 2.60 48.69
C TRP A 28 -17.23 1.72 47.59
N ILE A 29 -17.64 0.50 47.99
CA ILE A 29 -18.61 -0.41 47.36
C ILE A 29 -19.27 -1.09 48.59
N VAL A 30 -20.59 -1.24 48.72
CA VAL A 30 -21.46 -2.34 48.23
C VAL A 30 -22.87 -2.05 48.78
N GLU A 31 -23.94 -2.17 47.97
CA GLU A 31 -24.96 -3.25 48.07
C GLU A 31 -26.18 -2.99 47.16
N GLU A 32 -26.87 -4.05 46.74
CA GLU A 32 -28.15 -4.01 46.03
C GLU A 32 -29.33 -3.84 47.00
N ARG A 33 -30.48 -3.33 46.50
CA ARG A 33 -31.81 -3.93 46.80
C ARG A 33 -33.00 -3.33 46.05
N GLY A 34 -33.87 -4.21 45.56
CA GLY A 34 -35.30 -4.19 45.91
C GLY A 34 -36.28 -3.38 45.05
N PHE A 35 -37.20 -4.09 44.39
CA PHE A 35 -38.54 -3.60 44.04
C PHE A 35 -39.32 -3.14 45.28
N PRO A 36 -40.31 -2.26 45.09
CA PRO A 36 -41.64 -2.54 45.62
C PRO A 36 -42.73 -2.61 44.53
N TRP A 37 -43.86 -3.23 44.88
CA TRP A 37 -45.05 -3.39 44.03
C TRP A 37 -46.25 -2.64 44.65
N THR A 38 -47.36 -2.58 43.91
CA THR A 38 -48.69 -2.05 44.31
C THR A 38 -48.84 -0.53 44.40
N GLY A 39 -49.99 -0.03 43.92
CA GLY A 39 -50.29 1.40 43.84
C GLY A 39 -51.41 1.74 42.86
N ALA A 40 -52.52 0.99 42.88
CA ALA A 40 -53.61 1.16 41.92
C ALA A 40 -54.63 2.23 42.36
N THR A 41 -54.86 3.23 41.52
CA THR A 41 -56.05 4.11 41.55
C THR A 41 -56.58 4.33 40.12
N ASN A 42 -57.78 4.90 40.01
CA ASN A 42 -58.70 4.61 38.92
C ASN A 42 -59.43 5.88 38.44
N ARG A 43 -59.93 5.88 37.18
CA ARG A 43 -60.73 6.92 36.51
C ARG A 43 -59.91 8.16 36.05
N THR A 44 -60.28 8.89 34.98
CA THR A 44 -61.51 8.84 34.15
C THR A 44 -61.27 9.22 32.67
N ARG A 45 -62.29 8.94 31.84
CA ARG A 45 -62.71 9.54 30.53
C ARG A 45 -62.11 10.92 30.19
N GLU A 46 -61.96 11.33 28.94
CA GLU A 46 -62.80 11.13 27.72
C GLU A 46 -61.98 10.60 26.51
N ALA A 47 -62.49 9.84 25.53
CA ALA A 47 -63.60 10.04 24.57
C ALA A 47 -63.33 11.20 23.58
N SER A 48 -63.54 11.07 22.26
CA SER A 48 -64.25 10.04 21.47
C SER A 48 -63.77 9.91 20.01
N ASN A 49 -64.00 8.72 19.42
CA ASN A 49 -64.45 8.37 18.03
C ASN A 49 -64.09 9.30 16.85
N GLY A 50 -63.81 8.81 15.62
CA GLY A 50 -63.95 7.48 15.00
C GLY A 50 -64.07 7.68 13.47
N GLY A 51 -64.20 6.70 12.56
CA GLY A 51 -64.13 5.22 12.58
C GLY A 51 -63.73 4.74 11.17
N ALA A 52 -63.11 3.58 10.94
CA ALA A 52 -63.59 2.21 11.17
C ALA A 52 -64.62 1.71 10.13
N GLN A 53 -64.18 0.83 9.22
CA GLN A 53 -64.71 -0.53 8.93
C GLN A 53 -63.81 -1.20 7.86
N GLU A 54 -63.23 -2.39 7.99
CA GLU A 54 -63.61 -3.69 8.59
C GLU A 54 -64.31 -4.66 7.62
N ARG A 55 -63.70 -5.85 7.41
CA ARG A 55 -64.40 -7.13 7.28
C ARG A 55 -63.53 -8.30 7.78
N LYS A 56 -64.17 -9.41 8.17
CA LYS A 56 -63.57 -10.58 8.84
C LYS A 56 -64.06 -11.89 8.20
N GLN A 57 -63.26 -12.96 8.30
CA GLN A 57 -63.59 -14.34 8.73
C GLN A 57 -62.27 -15.15 8.74
N LYS A 58 -61.89 -15.89 9.81
CA LYS A 58 -62.37 -17.23 10.25
C LYS A 58 -62.15 -18.31 9.18
N GLU A 59 -61.59 -19.48 9.50
CA GLU A 59 -61.98 -20.39 10.61
C GLU A 59 -60.78 -21.13 11.29
N ALA A 60 -61.04 -22.09 12.22
CA ALA A 60 -59.98 -22.76 13.02
C ALA A 60 -60.40 -24.11 13.65
N THR A 61 -59.48 -25.09 13.73
CA THR A 61 -59.40 -26.30 14.62
C THR A 61 -58.15 -27.12 14.21
N SER A 62 -57.47 -27.94 15.03
CA SER A 62 -57.48 -28.17 16.49
C SER A 62 -56.20 -28.92 16.95
N GLU A 63 -55.71 -28.63 18.16
CA GLU A 63 -54.68 -29.37 18.92
C GLU A 63 -55.26 -30.67 19.58
N PRO A 64 -54.54 -31.48 20.41
CA PRO A 64 -53.12 -31.45 20.83
C PRO A 64 -52.36 -32.82 20.83
N GLN A 65 -51.02 -32.79 21.01
CA GLN A 65 -50.35 -33.48 22.14
C GLN A 65 -48.87 -33.09 22.31
N ARG A 66 -48.34 -33.27 23.53
CA ARG A 66 -47.00 -32.83 23.98
C ARG A 66 -45.97 -33.97 24.06
N VAL A 67 -44.72 -33.68 23.70
CA VAL A 67 -43.51 -34.21 24.38
C VAL A 67 -42.50 -33.06 24.57
N ARG A 68 -41.59 -33.18 25.54
CA ARG A 68 -40.63 -32.13 25.95
C ARG A 68 -39.30 -32.22 25.20
N GLY A 69 -38.62 -31.08 25.03
CA GLY A 69 -37.22 -31.04 24.61
C GLY A 69 -36.68 -29.62 24.46
N ALA A 70 -36.24 -28.99 25.56
CA ALA A 70 -35.60 -27.68 25.53
C ALA A 70 -34.15 -27.80 26.01
N VAL A 71 -33.20 -27.36 25.18
CA VAL A 71 -31.79 -27.19 25.54
C VAL A 71 -31.41 -25.77 25.17
N LEU A 72 -30.89 -25.03 26.14
CA LEU A 72 -30.51 -23.63 25.99
C LEU A 72 -29.20 -23.45 26.75
N ILE A 73 -28.12 -23.19 26.01
CA ILE A 73 -26.76 -23.04 26.56
C ILE A 73 -26.25 -21.65 26.21
N MET A 74 -26.08 -20.83 27.25
CA MET A 74 -25.37 -19.54 27.20
C MET A 74 -23.86 -19.77 27.47
N PRO A 75 -22.97 -18.86 27.04
CA PRO A 75 -21.53 -19.09 27.03
C PRO A 75 -20.90 -19.01 28.43
N SER A 76 -19.82 -19.77 28.64
CA SER A 76 -19.01 -19.76 29.87
C SER A 76 -17.63 -19.15 29.62
N VAL A 77 -17.39 -17.95 30.16
CA VAL A 77 -16.04 -17.39 30.34
C VAL A 77 -15.56 -17.70 31.75
N SER A 78 -14.37 -18.29 31.90
CA SER A 78 -13.78 -18.55 33.22
C SER A 78 -12.27 -18.30 33.23
N THR A 79 -11.87 -17.16 33.77
CA THR A 79 -10.48 -16.87 34.16
C THR A 79 -10.15 -17.54 35.50
N ASN A 80 -8.99 -18.19 35.63
CA ASN A 80 -8.05 -17.95 36.75
C ASN A 80 -6.77 -18.78 36.64
N CYS A 81 -5.64 -18.17 37.02
CA CYS A 81 -4.37 -18.85 37.28
C CYS A 81 -4.26 -19.21 38.78
N PRO A 82 -3.63 -20.33 39.14
CA PRO A 82 -3.05 -20.51 40.47
C PRO A 82 -1.65 -19.86 40.56
N ARG A 83 -1.17 -19.56 41.79
CA ARG A 83 0.15 -18.98 42.04
C ARG A 83 0.75 -19.54 43.35
N ASN A 84 2.09 -19.63 43.40
CA ASN A 84 2.92 -20.02 44.55
C ASN A 84 2.82 -21.53 44.92
N HIS A 85 3.79 -22.17 45.59
CA HIS A 85 4.89 -21.65 46.44
C HIS A 85 6.27 -22.27 46.16
N HIS A 86 7.33 -21.59 46.62
CA HIS A 86 8.72 -22.07 46.70
C HIS A 86 8.98 -22.95 47.93
N HIS A 87 9.86 -23.95 47.74
CA HIS A 87 10.97 -24.43 48.59
C HIS A 87 11.19 -25.92 48.28
N ASP A 88 12.38 -26.52 48.33
CA ASP A 88 13.79 -26.12 48.20
C ASP A 88 14.61 -27.42 48.46
N GLN A 89 15.79 -27.51 47.87
CA GLN A 89 16.92 -28.39 48.23
C GLN A 89 16.91 -29.94 48.08
N GLU A 90 18.09 -30.36 47.61
CA GLU A 90 18.89 -31.56 47.94
C GLU A 90 18.82 -32.86 47.11
N GLU A 91 19.96 -33.54 47.11
CA GLU A 91 20.41 -34.53 46.12
C GLU A 91 20.18 -35.97 46.61
N LEU A 92 20.21 -36.96 45.70
CA LEU A 92 21.21 -38.06 45.75
C LEU A 92 21.06 -39.10 44.60
N VAL A 93 22.19 -39.31 43.91
CA VAL A 93 22.77 -40.54 43.32
C VAL A 93 22.00 -41.88 43.53
N GLY A 94 21.89 -42.75 42.50
CA GLY A 94 21.22 -44.08 42.69
C GLY A 94 21.61 -45.33 41.87
N ASN A 95 21.67 -45.34 40.53
CA ASN A 95 22.23 -46.43 39.68
C ASN A 95 21.52 -47.84 39.64
N GLN A 96 21.73 -48.58 38.53
CA GLN A 96 21.50 -50.05 38.28
C GLN A 96 20.05 -50.65 38.33
N SER A 97 19.72 -51.80 37.70
CA SER A 97 20.19 -52.52 36.48
C SER A 97 19.26 -53.73 36.14
N ARG A 98 19.53 -54.47 35.03
CA ARG A 98 18.98 -55.81 34.63
C ARG A 98 17.51 -55.85 34.12
N SER A 99 17.14 -56.37 32.94
CA SER A 99 17.31 -57.69 32.23
C SER A 99 16.31 -58.77 32.69
N SER A 100 15.69 -59.66 31.88
CA SER A 100 15.66 -59.87 30.41
C SER A 100 14.84 -61.14 30.05
N THR A 101 14.06 -61.15 28.95
CA THR A 101 13.57 -62.34 28.17
C THR A 101 12.67 -61.86 27.00
N GLY A 102 12.44 -62.59 25.89
CA GLY A 102 13.10 -63.80 25.36
C GLY A 102 12.17 -64.67 24.47
N LEU A 103 12.65 -65.07 23.27
CA LEU A 103 12.05 -66.01 22.28
C LEU A 103 10.83 -65.48 21.47
N GLY A 104 10.60 -65.86 20.20
CA GLY A 104 11.36 -66.74 19.29
C GLY A 104 10.87 -66.70 17.81
N ARG A 105 11.70 -67.18 16.86
CA ARG A 105 11.42 -67.26 15.39
C ARG A 105 10.75 -68.59 14.97
N TRP A 106 10.23 -68.69 13.74
CA TRP A 106 10.57 -69.75 12.74
C TRP A 106 10.15 -69.34 11.29
N TYR A 107 10.33 -70.23 10.29
CA TYR A 107 10.41 -69.95 8.82
C TYR A 107 9.13 -70.31 8.01
N GLY A 108 9.01 -69.88 6.74
CA GLY A 108 8.02 -70.46 5.79
C GLY A 108 7.85 -69.84 4.38
N LEU A 109 8.81 -70.05 3.46
CA LEU A 109 8.74 -69.77 2.00
C LEU A 109 7.55 -70.42 1.24
N LEU A 110 6.89 -69.72 0.27
CA LEU A 110 6.83 -70.09 -1.18
C LEU A 110 5.74 -69.38 -2.06
N ARG A 111 6.07 -69.26 -3.37
CA ARG A 111 5.23 -69.13 -4.61
C ARG A 111 4.50 -67.83 -4.98
N SER A 112 4.94 -67.23 -6.09
CA SER A 112 4.19 -66.33 -7.00
C SER A 112 3.23 -67.11 -7.92
N PRO A 113 2.23 -66.45 -8.53
CA PRO A 113 2.35 -66.01 -9.95
C PRO A 113 1.58 -64.69 -10.28
N THR A 114 1.57 -64.05 -11.47
CA THR A 114 2.52 -63.80 -12.61
C THR A 114 1.87 -62.78 -13.57
N ILE A 115 2.66 -61.95 -14.29
CA ILE A 115 2.33 -61.34 -15.63
C ILE A 115 1.22 -60.23 -15.63
N ASP A 116 1.27 -59.14 -16.42
CA ASP A 116 2.23 -58.65 -17.43
C ASP A 116 2.44 -57.11 -17.40
N ARG A 117 3.57 -56.65 -17.93
CA ARG A 117 3.75 -55.39 -18.67
C ARG A 117 5.09 -55.41 -19.42
N SER A 118 5.02 -55.46 -20.75
CA SER A 118 6.14 -55.24 -21.69
C SER A 118 6.78 -53.86 -21.46
N VAL A 119 8.10 -53.61 -21.51
CA VAL A 119 9.26 -54.21 -22.24
C VAL A 119 9.20 -53.93 -23.74
N SER A 120 9.88 -52.87 -24.23
CA SER A 120 11.31 -52.90 -24.61
C SER A 120 11.91 -51.46 -24.58
N ARG A 121 13.18 -51.17 -24.22
CA ARG A 121 14.50 -51.68 -24.71
C ARG A 121 14.77 -51.21 -26.17
N ILE A 122 15.99 -50.91 -26.64
CA ILE A 122 17.42 -50.99 -26.20
C ILE A 122 18.26 -50.14 -27.23
N ILE A 123 19.50 -49.64 -27.12
CA ILE A 123 20.59 -49.38 -26.11
C ILE A 123 21.71 -48.61 -26.90
N ASP A 124 22.80 -47.96 -26.43
CA ASP A 124 23.52 -47.69 -25.15
C ASP A 124 24.02 -46.20 -25.23
N HIS A 125 25.06 -45.60 -24.64
CA HIS A 125 26.18 -45.90 -23.69
C HIS A 125 26.54 -44.55 -22.97
N HIS A 126 27.60 -44.30 -22.18
CA HIS A 126 28.87 -44.98 -21.86
C HIS A 126 29.35 -44.60 -20.43
N THR A 127 30.38 -45.31 -19.96
CA THR A 127 31.35 -45.12 -18.84
C THR A 127 31.84 -43.70 -18.47
N SER A 128 32.33 -43.38 -17.25
CA SER A 128 32.54 -44.19 -16.00
C SER A 128 33.05 -43.35 -14.80
N ASP A 129 32.71 -43.79 -13.56
CA ASP A 129 33.55 -43.97 -12.34
C ASP A 129 34.37 -42.80 -11.72
N GLU A 130 34.62 -42.69 -10.40
CA GLU A 130 33.97 -43.19 -9.16
C GLU A 130 34.42 -42.29 -7.96
N ALA A 131 34.09 -42.60 -6.68
CA ALA A 131 34.30 -41.67 -5.55
C ALA A 131 34.70 -42.30 -4.18
N SER A 132 35.07 -41.41 -3.22
CA SER A 132 35.23 -41.57 -1.73
C SER A 132 36.63 -41.88 -1.15
N GLY A 133 36.90 -41.50 0.13
CA GLY A 133 38.26 -41.77 0.70
C GLY A 133 38.71 -41.50 2.16
N ILE A 134 38.07 -40.66 3.01
CA ILE A 134 38.18 -40.69 4.52
C ILE A 134 39.52 -40.34 5.27
N SER A 135 39.38 -39.47 6.31
CA SER A 135 40.16 -39.34 7.59
C SER A 135 41.43 -38.47 7.76
N SER A 136 41.64 -38.04 9.02
CA SER A 136 42.58 -37.02 9.59
C SER A 136 43.61 -37.69 10.54
N PRO A 137 44.34 -37.03 11.49
CA PRO A 137 44.57 -35.59 11.83
C PRO A 137 46.08 -35.24 12.11
N VAL A 138 46.39 -34.05 12.72
CA VAL A 138 47.30 -33.85 13.92
C VAL A 138 47.85 -32.39 14.10
N ASN A 139 47.58 -31.82 15.29
CA ASN A 139 48.31 -30.84 16.15
C ASN A 139 48.85 -29.42 15.77
N ASN A 140 48.54 -28.49 16.70
CA ASN A 140 49.39 -27.47 17.36
C ASN A 140 49.78 -26.10 16.73
N THR A 141 49.03 -25.08 17.14
CA THR A 141 49.48 -23.85 17.86
C THR A 141 50.90 -23.29 17.69
N PHE A 142 51.01 -21.96 17.47
CA PHE A 142 51.76 -21.04 18.36
C PHE A 142 51.31 -19.57 18.20
N LEU A 143 51.64 -18.70 19.17
CA LEU A 143 51.36 -17.26 19.16
C LEU A 143 52.55 -16.44 18.66
N ALA A 144 52.29 -15.26 18.07
CA ALA A 144 53.09 -14.04 18.26
C ALA A 144 52.31 -12.78 17.86
N SER A 145 52.59 -11.66 18.52
CA SER A 145 52.11 -10.32 18.11
C SER A 145 53.31 -9.38 17.91
N MET A 146 53.21 -8.43 16.97
CA MET A 146 53.78 -7.07 17.12
C MET A 146 53.37 -6.12 15.98
N ARG A 147 53.05 -4.88 16.37
CA ARG A 147 53.24 -3.63 15.58
C ARG A 147 54.65 -3.06 15.96
N PRO A 148 55.22 -1.98 15.34
CA PRO A 148 54.60 -0.92 14.53
C PRO A 148 55.45 -0.46 13.30
N LEU A 149 55.22 0.79 12.85
CA LEU A 149 55.90 1.54 11.77
C LEU A 149 55.49 1.12 10.33
N GLY A 150 55.37 2.03 9.35
CA GLY A 150 55.32 3.50 9.42
C GLY A 150 55.62 4.22 8.10
N ILE A 151 54.83 5.26 7.79
CA ILE A 151 55.11 6.39 6.88
C ILE A 151 54.93 6.19 5.34
N ASP A 152 54.24 7.19 4.77
CA ASP A 152 54.18 7.72 3.39
C ASP A 152 53.42 7.09 2.19
N ARG A 153 53.06 8.03 1.30
CA ARG A 153 52.28 7.89 0.06
C ARG A 153 53.12 7.39 -1.12
N MET A 154 52.51 6.64 -2.03
CA MET A 154 52.99 6.53 -3.42
C MET A 154 51.87 6.66 -4.44
N VAL A 155 52.16 7.36 -5.54
CA VAL A 155 51.31 7.50 -6.73
C VAL A 155 51.85 6.58 -7.81
N THR A 156 51.00 5.73 -8.39
CA THR A 156 51.39 4.75 -9.41
C THR A 156 50.94 5.16 -10.82
N ARG A 157 51.92 5.51 -11.68
CA ARG A 157 51.71 5.58 -13.14
C ARG A 157 51.69 4.15 -13.71
N ARG A 158 50.78 3.86 -14.65
CA ARG A 158 50.85 2.66 -15.49
C ARG A 158 51.68 2.94 -16.75
N HIS A 159 52.46 1.96 -17.19
CA HIS A 159 53.19 1.98 -18.47
C HIS A 159 52.38 1.29 -19.56
N LEU A 160 52.39 1.83 -20.79
CA LEU A 160 52.04 1.07 -22.00
C LEU A 160 53.28 0.31 -22.51
N SER A 161 53.04 -0.83 -23.18
CA SER A 161 54.09 -1.68 -23.76
C SER A 161 54.46 -1.26 -25.18
N ARG A 162 55.61 -1.74 -25.68
CA ARG A 162 56.21 -1.29 -26.95
C ARG A 162 55.49 -1.67 -28.27
N PRO A 163 54.73 -2.78 -28.44
CA PRO A 163 54.17 -3.12 -29.76
C PRO A 163 53.10 -2.13 -30.22
N THR A 164 52.31 -1.56 -29.29
CA THR A 164 51.22 -0.62 -29.60
C THR A 164 51.71 0.65 -30.32
N ILE A 165 52.93 1.11 -30.02
CA ILE A 165 53.52 2.32 -30.62
C ILE A 165 53.85 2.11 -32.10
N LEU A 166 54.22 0.89 -32.51
CA LEU A 166 54.65 0.61 -33.88
C LEU A 166 53.47 0.59 -34.87
N ILE A 167 52.31 0.09 -34.43
CA ILE A 167 51.09 0.03 -35.26
C ILE A 167 50.55 1.44 -35.52
N ILE A 168 50.50 2.30 -34.49
CA ILE A 168 50.04 3.70 -34.59
C ILE A 168 50.91 4.49 -35.60
N LEU A 169 52.23 4.27 -35.61
CA LEU A 169 53.15 4.94 -36.54
C LEU A 169 53.00 4.52 -38.00
N LEU A 170 52.48 3.31 -38.28
CA LEU A 170 52.27 2.83 -39.65
C LEU A 170 50.94 3.34 -40.23
N VAL A 171 49.88 3.42 -39.41
CA VAL A 171 48.57 3.96 -39.83
C VAL A 171 48.67 5.47 -40.16
N LEU A 172 49.42 6.23 -39.36
CA LEU A 172 49.61 7.69 -39.55
C LEU A 172 50.37 8.07 -40.85
N CYS A 173 50.95 7.10 -41.57
CA CYS A 173 51.69 7.35 -42.82
C CYS A 173 50.94 6.96 -44.11
N GLY A 174 49.72 6.39 -44.02
CA GLY A 174 48.80 6.30 -45.17
C GLY A 174 49.22 5.40 -46.35
N PHE A 175 49.97 4.31 -46.13
CA PHE A 175 50.63 3.54 -47.20
C PHE A 175 50.03 2.18 -47.60
N ILE A 176 48.81 1.83 -47.15
CA ILE A 176 48.15 0.56 -47.55
C ILE A 176 46.66 0.79 -47.91
N HIS A 177 46.25 0.19 -49.03
CA HIS A 177 44.87 -0.18 -49.36
C HIS A 177 44.92 -1.60 -49.92
N ALA A 178 44.19 -2.54 -49.30
CA ALA A 178 43.96 -3.88 -49.84
C ALA A 178 42.81 -4.57 -49.09
N ASP A 179 41.69 -4.81 -49.77
CA ASP A 179 40.72 -5.81 -49.35
C ASP A 179 41.26 -7.21 -49.71
N ILE A 180 41.02 -8.20 -48.84
CA ILE A 180 40.59 -9.56 -49.23
C ILE A 180 40.07 -10.33 -48.01
N VAL A 181 38.80 -10.69 -48.14
CA VAL A 181 38.00 -11.68 -47.41
C VAL A 181 38.77 -12.89 -46.86
N ASN A 182 38.63 -13.18 -45.54
CA ASN A 182 37.83 -14.36 -45.13
C ASN A 182 37.40 -14.39 -43.64
N TYR A 183 36.32 -15.15 -43.44
CA TYR A 183 35.61 -15.56 -42.21
C TYR A 183 36.48 -15.90 -40.97
N ASP A 184 36.12 -15.34 -39.80
CA ASP A 184 35.59 -16.07 -38.62
C ASP A 184 35.13 -15.08 -37.52
N ASP A 185 34.29 -15.53 -36.58
CA ASP A 185 33.63 -14.69 -35.55
C ASP A 185 34.56 -14.19 -34.42
N ASP A 186 34.53 -12.88 -34.14
CA ASP A 186 34.36 -12.35 -32.77
C ASP A 186 33.92 -10.86 -32.81
N TYR A 187 32.62 -10.58 -32.66
CA TYR A 187 32.09 -9.21 -32.79
C TYR A 187 32.21 -8.44 -31.48
N LEU A 188 33.38 -7.85 -31.26
CA LEU A 188 33.70 -7.06 -30.08
C LEU A 188 33.01 -5.67 -30.16
N ASP A 189 31.71 -5.65 -29.89
CA ASP A 189 30.88 -4.44 -29.87
C ASP A 189 31.33 -3.48 -28.77
N VAL A 190 32.20 -2.54 -29.13
CA VAL A 190 32.53 -1.38 -28.29
C VAL A 190 31.43 -0.34 -28.51
N THR A 191 30.24 -0.61 -27.99
CA THR A 191 29.15 0.36 -27.91
C THR A 191 29.60 1.53 -27.03
N ILE A 192 30.07 2.61 -27.66
CA ILE A 192 30.26 3.89 -27.00
C ILE A 192 28.86 4.43 -26.68
N ARG A 193 28.33 4.04 -25.52
CA ARG A 193 27.19 4.72 -24.91
C ARG A 193 27.61 6.16 -24.67
N GLU A 194 27.04 7.09 -25.43
CA GLU A 194 27.01 8.48 -24.99
C GLU A 194 26.31 8.51 -23.63
N GLU A 195 27.01 8.94 -22.58
CA GLU A 195 26.35 9.32 -21.33
C GLU A 195 25.59 10.62 -21.60
N ILE A 196 24.38 10.49 -22.16
CA ILE A 196 23.41 11.58 -22.26
C ILE A 196 23.28 12.18 -20.85
N PRO A 197 23.67 13.45 -20.63
CA PRO A 197 23.73 14.00 -19.30
C PRO A 197 22.32 14.13 -18.74
N TYR A 198 22.00 13.34 -17.70
CA TYR A 198 20.68 13.39 -17.09
C TYR A 198 20.37 14.80 -16.57
N GLN A 199 19.36 15.42 -17.16
CA GLN A 199 18.84 16.71 -16.75
C GLN A 199 17.83 16.52 -15.62
N ARG A 200 18.16 17.02 -14.42
CA ARG A 200 17.22 17.05 -13.29
C ARG A 200 15.98 17.85 -13.68
N SER A 201 14.83 17.42 -13.17
CA SER A 201 13.58 18.18 -13.31
C SER A 201 13.72 19.55 -12.64
N THR A 202 13.10 20.57 -13.23
CA THR A 202 13.03 21.94 -12.71
C THR A 202 11.58 22.31 -12.38
N VAL A 203 11.34 23.47 -11.77
CA VAL A 203 9.98 24.00 -11.57
C VAL A 203 9.20 24.04 -12.89
N ASP A 204 9.85 24.50 -13.96
CA ASP A 204 9.27 24.70 -15.30
C ASP A 204 9.16 23.41 -16.15
N SER A 205 9.60 22.26 -15.64
CA SER A 205 9.39 20.96 -16.32
C SER A 205 7.94 20.49 -16.18
N ASP A 206 7.34 19.91 -17.22
CA ASP A 206 5.96 19.38 -17.19
C ASP A 206 5.82 18.07 -16.37
N SER A 207 6.96 17.41 -16.12
CA SER A 207 7.05 16.14 -15.39
C SER A 207 8.18 16.14 -14.35
N TYR A 208 8.24 15.08 -13.56
CA TYR A 208 9.38 14.74 -12.70
C TYR A 208 9.65 13.23 -12.73
N VAL A 209 10.86 12.80 -12.37
CA VAL A 209 11.24 11.37 -12.45
C VAL A 209 11.35 10.75 -11.05
N VAL A 210 10.61 9.67 -10.82
CA VAL A 210 10.64 8.89 -9.58
C VAL A 210 11.36 7.55 -9.78
N ALA A 211 11.96 7.07 -8.70
CA ALA A 211 12.28 5.67 -8.50
C ALA A 211 11.42 5.11 -7.37
N VAL A 212 10.74 3.98 -7.62
CA VAL A 212 10.03 3.21 -6.59
C VAL A 212 10.63 1.83 -6.45
N VAL A 213 10.74 1.35 -5.22
CA VAL A 213 11.39 0.05 -4.93
C VAL A 213 10.36 -0.99 -4.52
N GLU A 214 10.41 -2.17 -5.14
CA GLU A 214 9.79 -3.40 -4.64
C GLU A 214 10.89 -4.19 -3.89
N PHE A 215 10.81 -4.27 -2.56
CA PHE A 215 11.92 -4.77 -1.72
C PHE A 215 11.56 -6.04 -0.93
N HIS A 216 12.31 -7.12 -1.14
CA HIS A 216 12.26 -8.33 -0.34
C HIS A 216 13.15 -8.20 0.92
N PRO A 217 12.59 -8.19 2.15
CA PRO A 217 13.38 -8.15 3.38
C PRO A 217 13.90 -9.53 3.79
N GLU A 218 15.05 -9.58 4.46
CA GLU A 218 15.57 -10.79 5.08
C GLU A 218 14.60 -11.37 6.14
N GLN A 219 14.62 -12.69 6.29
CA GLN A 219 13.75 -13.39 7.24
C GLN A 219 13.91 -12.90 8.69
N MET A 220 12.80 -12.86 9.42
CA MET A 220 12.76 -12.45 10.84
C MET A 220 13.58 -13.33 11.79
N THR A 221 14.07 -14.48 11.31
CA THR A 221 14.99 -15.40 12.00
C THR A 221 16.43 -14.89 12.04
N ILE A 222 16.81 -13.96 11.15
CA ILE A 222 18.16 -13.35 11.13
C ILE A 222 18.25 -12.31 12.27
N PRO A 223 19.38 -12.23 13.02
CA PRO A 223 19.58 -11.26 14.08
C PRO A 223 19.32 -9.83 13.61
N ILE A 224 18.64 -9.04 14.44
CA ILE A 224 18.07 -7.74 14.05
C ILE A 224 19.14 -6.79 13.49
N GLU A 225 20.25 -6.59 14.22
CA GLU A 225 21.36 -5.74 13.80
C GLU A 225 21.97 -6.18 12.45
N GLU A 226 22.14 -7.49 12.24
CA GLU A 226 22.69 -8.04 11.00
C GLU A 226 21.71 -7.89 9.82
N ARG A 227 20.41 -8.12 10.05
CA ARG A 227 19.36 -7.86 9.05
C ARG A 227 19.35 -6.39 8.63
N THR A 228 19.27 -5.47 9.60
CA THR A 228 19.24 -4.03 9.33
C THR A 228 20.53 -3.55 8.65
N ARG A 229 21.69 -4.16 8.96
CA ARG A 229 22.96 -3.92 8.26
C ARG A 229 22.93 -4.42 6.81
N ILE A 230 22.33 -5.57 6.53
CA ILE A 230 22.15 -6.08 5.15
C ILE A 230 21.20 -5.15 4.39
N HIS A 231 20.00 -4.87 4.92
CA HIS A 231 19.03 -3.98 4.29
C HIS A 231 19.64 -2.60 3.94
N LEU A 232 20.38 -1.98 4.87
CA LEU A 232 21.03 -0.69 4.63
C LEU A 232 22.11 -0.75 3.54
N ASN A 233 22.81 -1.89 3.40
CA ASN A 233 23.75 -2.11 2.31
C ASN A 233 23.01 -2.20 0.95
N GLU A 234 21.95 -2.99 0.88
CA GLU A 234 21.15 -3.17 -0.34
C GLU A 234 20.50 -1.84 -0.79
N TYR A 235 19.96 -1.07 0.15
CA TYR A 235 19.48 0.31 -0.09
C TYR A 235 20.61 1.19 -0.66
N SER A 236 21.83 1.09 -0.10
CA SER A 236 22.99 1.88 -0.57
C SER A 236 23.35 1.56 -2.02
N GLU A 237 23.36 0.28 -2.40
CA GLU A 237 23.66 -0.14 -3.77
C GLU A 237 22.54 0.24 -4.75
N MET A 238 21.26 0.13 -4.35
CA MET A 238 20.13 0.62 -5.14
C MET A 238 20.20 2.12 -5.41
N ILE A 239 20.48 2.93 -4.38
CA ILE A 239 20.58 4.39 -4.47
C ILE A 239 21.76 4.82 -5.38
N ARG A 240 22.86 4.07 -5.37
CA ARG A 240 24.03 4.29 -6.25
C ARG A 240 23.90 3.70 -7.66
N SER A 241 22.90 2.87 -7.91
CA SER A 241 22.77 2.11 -9.16
C SER A 241 22.70 3.00 -10.40
N ALA A 242 23.16 2.46 -11.54
CA ALA A 242 23.02 3.15 -12.82
C ALA A 242 21.55 3.46 -13.15
N THR A 243 20.64 2.53 -12.81
CA THR A 243 19.18 2.67 -12.96
C THR A 243 18.62 3.84 -12.16
N ALA A 244 19.10 4.08 -10.93
CA ALA A 244 18.62 5.18 -10.09
C ALA A 244 19.14 6.56 -10.54
N ARG A 245 20.20 6.64 -11.37
CA ARG A 245 20.81 7.92 -11.79
C ARG A 245 19.79 8.96 -12.30
N PRO A 246 18.75 8.63 -13.09
CA PRO A 246 17.77 9.60 -13.60
C PRO A 246 16.66 9.95 -12.61
N ALA A 247 16.65 9.44 -11.36
CA ALA A 247 15.61 9.79 -10.41
C ALA A 247 15.86 11.17 -9.76
N ASP A 248 14.82 11.96 -9.55
CA ASP A 248 14.87 13.11 -8.64
C ASP A 248 14.55 12.70 -7.20
N ILE A 249 13.67 11.72 -7.03
CA ILE A 249 13.23 11.16 -5.76
C ILE A 249 13.22 9.63 -5.80
N ILE A 250 13.70 8.98 -4.73
CA ILE A 250 13.64 7.52 -4.54
C ILE A 250 12.76 7.21 -3.32
N VAL A 251 11.76 6.35 -3.48
CA VAL A 251 10.85 5.89 -2.42
C VAL A 251 11.12 4.42 -2.11
N PHE A 252 11.19 4.09 -0.82
CA PHE A 252 11.39 2.74 -0.29
C PHE A 252 10.19 2.26 0.57
N PRO A 253 10.00 0.93 0.75
CA PRO A 253 8.80 0.40 1.42
C PRO A 253 8.79 0.56 2.94
N GLU A 254 7.60 0.30 3.51
CA GLU A 254 7.34 0.32 4.95
C GLU A 254 8.06 -0.81 5.70
N LEU A 255 8.76 -0.46 6.77
CA LEU A 255 9.43 -1.34 7.72
C LEU A 255 10.37 -2.41 7.11
N THR A 256 10.89 -2.15 5.90
CA THR A 256 11.89 -2.99 5.23
C THR A 256 13.35 -2.60 5.51
N LEU A 257 13.61 -1.48 6.19
CA LEU A 257 14.98 -1.07 6.55
C LEU A 257 15.39 -1.60 7.94
N ASN A 258 14.86 -1.00 9.01
CA ASN A 258 14.96 -1.51 10.38
C ASN A 258 13.61 -2.06 10.83
N SER A 259 13.51 -2.54 12.08
CA SER A 259 12.28 -3.09 12.66
C SER A 259 11.84 -2.33 13.91
N LEU A 260 10.62 -2.64 14.38
CA LEU A 260 10.08 -2.09 15.63
C LEU A 260 10.95 -2.40 16.88
N SER A 261 11.91 -3.33 16.77
CA SER A 261 12.82 -3.75 17.84
C SER A 261 14.18 -3.05 17.84
N ASP A 262 14.52 -2.30 16.79
CA ASP A 262 15.76 -1.52 16.65
C ASP A 262 15.49 -0.08 16.17
N PRO A 263 14.70 0.71 16.93
CA PRO A 263 14.31 2.05 16.54
C PRO A 263 15.47 3.06 16.58
N VAL A 264 15.45 4.04 15.67
CA VAL A 264 16.48 5.11 15.57
C VAL A 264 15.91 6.49 15.92
N PHE A 265 16.74 7.39 16.43
CA PHE A 265 16.29 8.77 16.69
C PHE A 265 16.20 9.56 15.38
N VAL A 266 15.06 10.24 15.14
CA VAL A 266 14.86 11.12 13.98
C VAL A 266 14.77 12.59 14.47
N PRO A 267 15.56 13.52 13.92
CA PRO A 267 15.48 14.93 14.29
C PRO A 267 14.17 15.57 13.80
N GLU A 268 13.73 16.62 14.48
CA GLU A 268 12.59 17.43 14.01
C GLU A 268 12.97 18.17 12.72
N PRO A 269 12.19 18.11 11.63
CA PRO A 269 12.54 18.78 10.37
C PRO A 269 12.76 20.29 10.52
N SER A 270 12.05 20.95 11.44
CA SER A 270 12.21 22.36 11.78
C SER A 270 13.59 22.73 12.33
N GLN A 271 14.39 21.75 12.78
CA GLN A 271 15.78 21.96 13.20
C GLN A 271 16.77 22.00 12.04
N HIS A 272 16.34 21.73 10.80
CA HIS A 272 17.18 21.81 9.58
C HIS A 272 18.47 20.99 9.67
N VAL A 273 18.37 19.79 10.26
CA VAL A 273 19.52 18.91 10.54
C VAL A 273 19.91 18.14 9.28
N ILE A 274 21.21 18.11 8.98
CA ILE A 274 21.84 17.24 7.98
C ILE A 274 22.66 16.17 8.75
N PRO A 275 22.12 14.94 8.96
CA PRO A 275 22.81 13.91 9.73
C PRO A 275 24.20 13.51 9.19
N CYS A 276 24.49 13.67 7.88
CA CYS A 276 25.82 13.41 7.30
C CYS A 276 26.92 14.41 7.71
N ASN A 277 26.66 15.25 8.72
CA ASN A 277 27.67 16.05 9.41
C ASN A 277 28.04 15.45 10.80
N ASP A 278 27.41 14.35 11.19
CA ASP A 278 27.64 13.57 12.40
C ASP A 278 28.11 12.13 12.03
N TYR A 279 28.24 11.22 13.00
CA TYR A 279 28.83 9.89 12.82
C TYR A 279 27.97 8.72 13.33
N GLY A 280 27.89 7.65 12.53
CA GLY A 280 27.67 6.30 13.05
C GLY A 280 26.22 5.84 13.26
N THR A 281 25.21 6.46 12.65
CA THR A 281 23.81 5.96 12.70
C THR A 281 23.25 5.70 11.29
N ILE A 282 22.13 4.97 11.22
CA ILE A 282 21.40 4.70 9.96
C ILE A 282 21.05 6.01 9.24
N LEU A 283 20.60 7.05 9.96
CA LEU A 283 20.28 8.34 9.35
C LEU A 283 21.51 9.09 8.83
N VAL A 284 22.69 8.91 9.46
CA VAL A 284 23.95 9.46 8.93
C VAL A 284 24.21 8.85 7.54
N THR A 285 24.12 7.53 7.42
CA THR A 285 24.31 6.83 6.13
C THR A 285 23.30 7.28 5.08
N LEU A 286 22.01 7.33 5.40
CA LEU A 286 20.95 7.76 4.46
C LEU A 286 21.10 9.23 4.04
N SER A 287 21.39 10.12 4.98
CA SER A 287 21.71 11.53 4.72
C SER A 287 22.94 11.66 3.82
N CYS A 288 23.97 10.83 4.03
CA CYS A 288 25.15 10.82 3.18
C CYS A 288 24.85 10.35 1.77
N LEU A 289 24.05 9.29 1.61
CA LEU A 289 23.61 8.78 0.32
C LEU A 289 22.81 9.85 -0.45
N ALA A 290 21.81 10.46 0.18
CA ALA A 290 21.01 11.55 -0.41
C ALA A 290 21.89 12.71 -0.91
N ARG A 291 22.90 13.11 -0.11
CA ARG A 291 23.89 14.14 -0.46
C ARG A 291 24.85 13.71 -1.57
N GLU A 292 25.27 12.45 -1.56
CA GLU A 292 26.20 11.83 -2.52
C GLU A 292 25.58 11.74 -3.92
N VAL A 293 24.37 11.17 -4.04
CA VAL A 293 23.69 11.00 -5.34
C VAL A 293 22.81 12.18 -5.74
N GLN A 294 22.65 13.17 -4.84
CA GLN A 294 21.90 14.41 -5.05
C GLN A 294 20.41 14.18 -5.37
N LYS A 295 19.74 13.39 -4.53
CA LYS A 295 18.33 12.98 -4.70
C LYS A 295 17.55 13.15 -3.41
N TYR A 296 16.25 13.34 -3.55
CA TYR A 296 15.33 13.16 -2.43
C TYR A 296 15.23 11.66 -2.11
N LEU A 297 15.27 11.28 -0.83
CA LEU A 297 15.03 9.91 -0.39
C LEU A 297 13.86 9.88 0.58
N VAL A 298 12.86 9.03 0.32
CA VAL A 298 11.75 8.73 1.22
C VAL A 298 11.99 7.34 1.80
N ILE A 299 12.22 7.29 3.12
CA ILE A 299 12.62 6.09 3.84
C ILE A 299 11.67 5.89 5.02
N ASN A 300 10.93 4.79 5.03
CA ASN A 300 10.22 4.35 6.22
C ASN A 300 11.16 3.63 7.19
N LEU A 301 10.97 3.88 8.48
CA LEU A 301 11.73 3.25 9.57
C LEU A 301 10.98 3.30 10.91
N SER A 302 11.46 2.53 11.88
CA SER A 302 11.07 2.67 13.28
C SER A 302 11.85 3.82 13.94
N GLU A 303 11.14 4.87 14.38
CA GLU A 303 11.67 5.98 15.19
C GLU A 303 11.62 5.61 16.69
N GLN A 304 12.60 6.07 17.47
CA GLN A 304 12.49 6.23 18.94
C GLN A 304 12.39 7.71 19.33
N PHE A 305 11.49 8.03 20.24
CA PHE A 305 11.26 9.39 20.73
C PHE A 305 11.12 9.42 22.25
N PHE A 306 11.85 10.32 22.92
CA PHE A 306 11.80 10.43 24.38
C PHE A 306 10.78 11.48 24.84
N VAL A 307 9.67 11.01 25.41
CA VAL A 307 8.58 11.84 25.91
C VAL A 307 8.95 12.39 27.29
N GLN A 308 9.59 13.57 27.29
CA GLN A 308 10.15 14.20 28.50
C GLN A 308 9.18 14.25 29.69
N HIS A 309 7.91 14.56 29.46
CA HIS A 309 6.91 14.69 30.53
C HIS A 309 6.41 13.34 31.09
N ARG A 310 6.62 12.22 30.38
CA ARG A 310 6.39 10.85 30.87
C ARG A 310 7.68 10.18 31.37
N ALA A 311 8.85 10.76 31.08
CA ALA A 311 10.17 10.14 31.25
C ALA A 311 10.28 8.75 30.56
N GLU A 312 9.66 8.63 29.39
CA GLU A 312 9.43 7.37 28.67
C GLU A 312 9.93 7.47 27.23
N THR A 313 10.59 6.44 26.72
CA THR A 313 10.89 6.31 25.28
C THR A 313 9.76 5.55 24.61
N VAL A 314 9.06 6.21 23.68
CA VAL A 314 8.09 5.59 22.78
C VAL A 314 8.72 5.31 21.41
N ARG A 315 8.02 4.55 20.57
CA ARG A 315 8.44 4.27 19.19
C ARG A 315 7.30 4.49 18.20
N TYR A 316 7.63 4.93 16.99
CA TYR A 316 6.70 5.22 15.91
C TYR A 316 7.13 4.52 14.61
N ASN A 317 6.17 4.05 13.83
CA ASN A 317 6.39 3.75 12.41
C ASN A 317 6.40 5.09 11.67
N THR A 318 7.48 5.38 10.95
CA THR A 318 7.85 6.76 10.59
C THR A 318 8.45 6.85 9.19
N ASP A 319 7.81 7.63 8.32
CA ASP A 319 8.37 8.04 7.04
C ASP A 319 9.29 9.26 7.25
N VAL A 320 10.51 9.18 6.74
CA VAL A 320 11.53 10.24 6.82
C VAL A 320 11.96 10.64 5.41
N VAL A 321 11.91 11.94 5.13
CA VAL A 321 12.27 12.51 3.82
C VAL A 321 13.56 13.31 3.93
N PHE A 322 14.56 12.92 3.14
CA PHE A 322 15.81 13.65 2.96
C PHE A 322 15.75 14.49 1.68
N ASP A 323 16.32 15.69 1.70
CA ASP A 323 16.58 16.49 0.48
C ASP A 323 17.89 16.09 -0.22
N ARG A 324 18.18 16.70 -1.37
CA ARG A 324 19.42 16.48 -2.13
C ARG A 324 20.71 16.87 -1.38
N ASN A 325 20.63 17.56 -0.24
CA ASN A 325 21.75 17.90 0.64
C ASN A 325 21.87 16.93 1.84
N GLY A 326 20.96 15.96 1.97
CA GLY A 326 20.86 15.07 3.11
C GLY A 326 20.18 15.69 4.34
N MET A 327 19.52 16.84 4.22
CA MET A 327 18.73 17.45 5.28
C MET A 327 17.42 16.70 5.47
N VAL A 328 17.01 16.45 6.72
CA VAL A 328 15.68 15.91 7.02
C VAL A 328 14.64 17.03 6.87
N ILE A 329 13.79 16.93 5.85
CA ILE A 329 12.80 17.97 5.49
C ILE A 329 11.36 17.61 5.83
N ALA A 330 11.06 16.31 5.98
CA ALA A 330 9.79 15.86 6.55
C ALA A 330 10.00 14.59 7.39
N ARG A 331 9.15 14.43 8.38
CA ARG A 331 8.98 13.24 9.20
C ARG A 331 7.48 13.07 9.46
N TYR A 332 6.90 11.94 9.07
CA TYR A 332 5.50 11.60 9.32
C TYR A 332 5.41 10.33 10.16
N ARG A 333 4.61 10.36 11.22
CA ARG A 333 4.33 9.17 12.05
C ARG A 333 2.98 8.56 11.65
N LYS A 334 3.01 7.30 11.23
CA LYS A 334 1.84 6.52 10.83
C LYS A 334 0.76 6.57 11.91
N PHE A 335 -0.43 7.05 11.54
CA PHE A 335 -1.52 7.25 12.49
C PHE A 335 -2.43 6.01 12.61
N ASN A 336 -2.77 5.38 11.48
CA ASN A 336 -3.64 4.21 11.45
C ASN A 336 -2.80 2.93 11.44
N LEU A 337 -2.48 2.38 12.61
CA LEU A 337 -1.60 1.22 12.77
C LEU A 337 -2.26 -0.12 12.37
N PHE A 338 -1.49 -1.05 11.82
CA PHE A 338 -1.94 -2.40 11.48
C PHE A 338 -0.86 -3.45 11.76
N LYS A 339 -1.12 -4.37 12.71
CA LYS A 339 -0.18 -5.44 13.14
C LYS A 339 1.15 -4.95 13.73
N GLU A 340 1.17 -3.79 14.35
CA GLU A 340 2.38 -3.12 14.87
C GLU A 340 2.44 -3.11 16.42
N PRO A 341 2.80 -4.23 17.08
CA PRO A 341 2.66 -4.37 18.53
C PRO A 341 3.58 -3.42 19.31
N GLY A 342 2.98 -2.52 20.09
CA GLY A 342 3.71 -1.55 20.90
C GLY A 342 4.35 -0.42 20.10
N THR A 343 3.93 -0.20 18.85
CA THR A 343 4.08 1.11 18.20
C THR A 343 3.09 2.08 18.83
N SER A 344 3.48 3.35 19.00
CA SER A 344 2.61 4.42 19.49
C SER A 344 1.99 5.19 18.34
N ILE A 345 0.89 5.88 18.61
CA ILE A 345 0.31 6.92 17.74
C ILE A 345 0.52 8.29 18.37
N THR A 346 0.42 9.34 17.57
CA THR A 346 0.37 10.73 18.03
C THR A 346 -1.00 11.07 18.62
N ASP A 347 -1.10 12.14 19.42
CA ASP A 347 -2.38 12.57 20.02
C ASP A 347 -3.42 13.05 18.98
N ALA A 348 -2.94 13.39 17.77
CA ALA A 348 -3.73 13.75 16.59
C ALA A 348 -2.95 13.38 15.31
N PRO A 349 -3.62 13.13 14.16
CA PRO A 349 -2.95 12.78 12.91
C PRO A 349 -2.06 13.93 12.41
N GLU A 350 -0.80 13.63 12.08
CA GLU A 350 0.16 14.60 11.54
C GLU A 350 -0.14 14.85 10.05
N LEU A 351 -0.41 16.10 9.65
CA LEU A 351 -0.62 16.47 8.23
C LEU A 351 0.71 16.94 7.63
N VAL A 352 1.48 15.99 7.12
CA VAL A 352 2.88 16.21 6.70
C VAL A 352 2.99 16.36 5.18
N THR A 353 3.68 17.43 4.77
CA THR A 353 4.00 17.73 3.37
C THR A 353 5.43 18.23 3.23
N PHE A 354 6.05 18.03 2.06
CA PHE A 354 7.34 18.65 1.71
C PHE A 354 7.33 19.23 0.29
N ASP A 355 8.09 20.31 0.09
CA ASP A 355 8.32 20.96 -1.21
C ASP A 355 9.63 20.45 -1.85
N THR A 356 9.68 20.38 -3.18
CA THR A 356 10.88 20.00 -3.95
C THR A 356 11.43 21.13 -4.82
N ASP A 357 12.71 21.06 -5.18
CA ASP A 357 13.36 22.01 -6.10
C ASP A 357 12.83 21.94 -7.55
N PHE A 358 12.08 20.88 -7.88
CA PHE A 358 11.29 20.75 -9.11
C PHE A 358 9.83 21.23 -8.97
N GLY A 359 9.48 21.91 -7.87
CA GLY A 359 8.22 22.63 -7.73
C GLY A 359 6.99 21.77 -7.46
N VAL A 360 7.17 20.55 -6.97
CA VAL A 360 6.06 19.66 -6.54
C VAL A 360 6.00 19.68 -5.02
N ARG A 361 4.77 19.67 -4.46
CA ARG A 361 4.53 19.49 -3.03
C ARG A 361 3.91 18.13 -2.80
N PHE A 362 4.63 17.25 -2.11
CA PHE A 362 4.16 15.91 -1.78
C PHE A 362 3.49 15.88 -0.41
N GLY A 363 2.43 15.09 -0.28
CA GLY A 363 1.94 14.57 0.99
C GLY A 363 2.62 13.24 1.35
N VAL A 364 2.68 12.94 2.65
CA VAL A 364 3.24 11.69 3.18
C VAL A 364 2.18 10.98 4.01
N PHE A 365 1.95 9.69 3.73
CA PHE A 365 1.16 8.79 4.57
C PHE A 365 1.59 7.32 4.34
N THR A 366 1.33 6.42 5.29
CA THR A 366 1.93 5.08 5.29
C THR A 366 0.86 3.98 5.25
N CYS A 367 0.91 3.12 4.22
CA CYS A 367 0.17 1.86 4.14
C CYS A 367 -1.32 1.94 4.52
N PHE A 368 -1.70 1.44 5.70
CA PHE A 368 -3.09 1.34 6.17
C PHE A 368 -3.80 2.70 6.29
N ASP A 369 -3.06 3.81 6.38
CA ASP A 369 -3.61 5.18 6.35
C ASP A 369 -4.52 5.45 5.13
N ILE A 370 -4.28 4.79 3.98
CA ILE A 370 -5.04 5.00 2.73
C ILE A 370 -6.55 4.74 2.85
N LEU A 371 -6.97 3.94 3.85
CA LEU A 371 -8.38 3.62 4.10
C LEU A 371 -9.10 4.62 5.03
N PHE A 372 -8.41 5.68 5.46
CA PHE A 372 -8.92 6.62 6.46
C PHE A 372 -8.80 8.07 6.01
N ALA A 373 -9.84 8.86 6.27
CA ALA A 373 -9.90 10.28 5.92
C ALA A 373 -8.77 11.14 6.55
N ALA A 374 -8.16 10.66 7.63
CA ALA A 374 -7.04 11.33 8.29
C ALA A 374 -5.81 10.40 8.33
N PRO A 375 -4.64 10.82 7.82
CA PRO A 375 -4.35 12.14 7.24
C PRO A 375 -4.83 12.33 5.79
N THR A 376 -5.18 11.26 5.07
CA THR A 376 -5.11 11.25 3.59
C THR A 376 -6.08 12.22 2.91
N LEU A 377 -7.38 12.10 3.18
CA LEU A 377 -8.38 13.00 2.61
C LEU A 377 -8.33 14.41 3.22
N GLN A 378 -7.78 14.58 4.42
CA GLN A 378 -7.49 15.91 4.98
C GLN A 378 -6.42 16.65 4.15
N LEU A 379 -5.40 15.95 3.66
CA LEU A 379 -4.43 16.51 2.69
C LEU A 379 -5.07 16.78 1.32
N VAL A 380 -5.90 15.87 0.80
CA VAL A 380 -6.63 16.07 -0.47
C VAL A 380 -7.56 17.29 -0.41
N LYS A 381 -8.24 17.54 0.74
CA LYS A 381 -9.06 18.74 0.98
C LYS A 381 -8.23 20.03 1.07
N GLN A 382 -6.92 19.97 1.33
CA GLN A 382 -6.01 21.12 1.26
C GLN A 382 -5.51 21.39 -0.17
N GLY A 383 -6.04 20.69 -1.19
CA GLY A 383 -5.67 20.85 -2.59
C GLY A 383 -4.44 20.05 -3.01
N LEU A 384 -3.94 19.14 -2.16
CA LEU A 384 -2.75 18.35 -2.44
C LEU A 384 -3.06 17.22 -3.45
N ARG A 385 -2.17 17.02 -4.42
CA ARG A 385 -2.38 16.10 -5.56
C ARG A 385 -1.18 15.23 -5.91
N ASP A 386 -0.12 15.27 -5.12
CA ASP A 386 1.06 14.42 -5.27
C ASP A 386 1.38 13.80 -3.89
N PHE A 387 1.60 12.49 -3.84
CA PHE A 387 1.76 11.74 -2.59
C PHE A 387 2.84 10.66 -2.70
N VAL A 388 3.64 10.48 -1.64
CA VAL A 388 4.55 9.35 -1.48
C VAL A 388 4.02 8.39 -0.42
N PHE A 389 4.07 7.09 -0.73
CA PHE A 389 3.35 6.06 0.03
C PHE A 389 4.17 4.76 0.17
N PRO A 390 4.97 4.64 1.25
CA PRO A 390 5.58 3.37 1.65
C PRO A 390 4.52 2.38 2.16
N ALA A 391 4.59 1.11 1.72
CA ALA A 391 3.52 0.14 1.99
C ALA A 391 3.99 -1.32 2.23
N PHE A 392 3.62 -1.87 3.40
CA PHE A 392 3.69 -3.30 3.72
C PHE A 392 2.27 -3.87 3.71
N TRP A 393 1.66 -3.90 2.52
CA TRP A 393 0.24 -4.22 2.35
C TRP A 393 -0.07 -5.72 2.32
N THR A 394 -0.88 -6.24 3.24
CA THR A 394 -1.47 -7.59 3.11
C THR A 394 -2.65 -7.54 2.12
N SER A 395 -2.50 -8.12 0.93
CA SER A 395 -3.58 -8.20 -0.05
C SER A 395 -4.75 -9.06 0.42
N GLU A 396 -5.97 -8.52 0.37
CA GLU A 396 -7.25 -9.19 0.68
C GLU A 396 -8.23 -9.11 -0.51
N PRO A 397 -8.04 -9.91 -1.58
CA PRO A 397 -9.00 -10.00 -2.68
C PRO A 397 -10.41 -10.46 -2.21
N PRO A 398 -11.49 -10.07 -2.91
CA PRO A 398 -11.49 -9.55 -4.28
C PRO A 398 -11.34 -8.02 -4.40
N PHE A 399 -11.44 -7.23 -3.32
CA PHE A 399 -11.46 -5.76 -3.41
C PHE A 399 -10.21 -5.02 -2.90
N LEU A 400 -9.39 -5.67 -2.07
CA LEU A 400 -8.23 -5.04 -1.40
C LEU A 400 -6.89 -5.73 -1.75
N ALA A 401 -6.68 -6.14 -3.00
CA ALA A 401 -5.31 -6.34 -3.48
C ALA A 401 -4.56 -4.98 -3.50
N SER A 402 -3.24 -5.03 -3.37
CA SER A 402 -2.37 -3.86 -3.21
C SER A 402 -2.49 -2.85 -4.37
N THR A 403 -1.99 -3.21 -5.55
CA THR A 403 -2.06 -2.41 -6.80
C THR A 403 -3.47 -1.86 -7.06
N GLN A 404 -4.47 -2.74 -6.96
CA GLN A 404 -5.90 -2.43 -7.07
C GLN A 404 -6.34 -1.29 -6.15
N ILE A 405 -6.11 -1.38 -4.83
CA ILE A 405 -6.64 -0.37 -3.89
C ILE A 405 -5.87 0.96 -3.99
N PHE A 406 -4.59 0.91 -4.36
CA PHE A 406 -3.76 2.11 -4.57
C PHE A 406 -4.23 2.89 -5.80
N GLU A 407 -4.46 2.20 -6.93
CA GLU A 407 -4.99 2.81 -8.16
C GLU A 407 -6.43 3.31 -7.97
N SER A 408 -7.27 2.52 -7.30
CA SER A 408 -8.64 2.86 -6.94
C SER A 408 -8.73 4.18 -6.15
N TRP A 409 -7.87 4.34 -5.13
CA TRP A 409 -7.77 5.58 -4.36
C TRP A 409 -7.25 6.75 -5.21
N ALA A 410 -6.14 6.54 -5.93
CA ALA A 410 -5.51 7.58 -6.75
C ALA A 410 -6.47 8.15 -7.81
N TYR A 411 -7.21 7.28 -8.50
CA TYR A 411 -8.24 7.65 -9.47
C TYR A 411 -9.34 8.50 -8.83
N ALA A 412 -9.88 8.08 -7.68
CA ALA A 412 -11.01 8.73 -7.03
C ALA A 412 -10.70 10.16 -6.55
N VAL A 413 -9.48 10.42 -6.07
CA VAL A 413 -9.05 11.77 -5.64
C VAL A 413 -8.31 12.58 -6.73
N ASP A 414 -8.15 12.00 -7.93
CA ASP A 414 -7.31 12.46 -9.04
C ASP A 414 -5.88 12.88 -8.64
N ALA A 415 -5.19 12.05 -7.86
CA ALA A 415 -3.84 12.36 -7.36
C ALA A 415 -2.76 11.45 -7.96
N ASN A 416 -1.57 12.02 -8.14
CA ASN A 416 -0.33 11.28 -8.32
C ASN A 416 -0.01 10.52 -7.03
N LEU A 417 0.06 9.19 -7.09
CA LEU A 417 0.38 8.32 -5.95
C LEU A 417 1.62 7.49 -6.27
N ILE A 418 2.70 7.72 -5.51
CA ILE A 418 4.02 7.09 -5.69
C ILE A 418 4.20 6.01 -4.62
N VAL A 419 3.99 4.75 -5.00
CA VAL A 419 3.94 3.60 -4.07
C VAL A 419 5.21 2.76 -4.13
N SER A 420 5.76 2.44 -2.96
CA SER A 420 6.88 1.51 -2.81
C SER A 420 6.47 0.34 -1.89
N GLY A 421 6.46 -0.87 -2.45
CA GLY A 421 5.85 -2.05 -1.87
C GLY A 421 6.84 -3.06 -1.28
N THR A 422 6.49 -3.64 -0.13
CA THR A 422 7.25 -4.73 0.48
C THR A 422 6.95 -6.06 -0.22
N ASN A 423 7.99 -6.73 -0.73
CA ASN A 423 7.89 -8.05 -1.34
C ASN A 423 8.07 -9.16 -0.29
N TYR A 424 7.02 -9.50 0.45
CA TYR A 424 7.03 -10.56 1.45
C TYR A 424 5.83 -11.50 1.27
N ALA A 425 5.91 -12.34 0.23
CA ALA A 425 4.86 -13.23 -0.25
C ALA A 425 4.15 -14.06 0.84
N LEU A 426 4.88 -14.51 1.88
CA LEU A 426 4.32 -15.25 3.03
C LEU A 426 3.28 -14.47 3.88
N SER A 427 3.10 -13.17 3.61
CA SER A 427 2.15 -12.29 4.30
C SER A 427 1.11 -11.64 3.37
N GLY A 428 1.09 -12.05 2.09
CA GLY A 428 0.26 -11.42 1.06
C GLY A 428 0.81 -10.06 0.58
N ALA A 429 2.06 -9.73 0.92
CA ALA A 429 2.70 -8.47 0.57
C ALA A 429 3.55 -8.57 -0.70
N THR A 430 3.14 -7.80 -1.70
CA THR A 430 3.85 -7.38 -2.92
C THR A 430 2.94 -6.32 -3.56
N GLY A 431 3.49 -5.35 -4.29
CA GLY A 431 2.68 -4.29 -4.92
C GLY A 431 3.37 -2.94 -4.89
N THR A 432 4.14 -2.67 -5.92
CA THR A 432 4.79 -1.38 -6.18
C THR A 432 4.12 -0.73 -7.39
N GLY A 433 4.00 0.61 -7.40
CA GLY A 433 3.31 1.28 -8.49
C GLY A 433 3.37 2.80 -8.46
N VAL A 434 3.02 3.40 -9.58
CA VAL A 434 2.98 4.85 -9.79
C VAL A 434 1.71 5.15 -10.58
N PHE A 435 0.78 5.88 -9.98
CA PHE A 435 -0.56 6.11 -10.52
C PHE A 435 -0.75 7.62 -10.76
N ASN A 436 -1.29 8.01 -11.92
CA ASN A 436 -1.45 9.41 -12.35
C ASN A 436 -2.91 9.89 -12.21
N GLY A 437 -3.52 9.62 -11.05
CA GLY A 437 -4.93 9.92 -10.81
C GLY A 437 -5.84 9.19 -11.79
N ARG A 438 -6.74 9.94 -12.45
CA ARG A 438 -7.73 9.41 -13.40
C ARG A 438 -7.13 8.81 -14.68
N SER A 439 -5.83 9.02 -14.94
CA SER A 439 -5.11 8.37 -16.03
C SER A 439 -4.75 6.90 -15.74
N GLY A 440 -4.91 6.44 -14.49
CA GLY A 440 -4.53 5.09 -14.06
C GLY A 440 -3.03 4.89 -13.81
N ALA A 441 -2.58 3.64 -13.86
CA ALA A 441 -1.19 3.25 -13.66
C ALA A 441 -0.24 3.71 -14.78
N LEU A 442 0.81 4.45 -14.41
CA LEU A 442 2.04 4.59 -15.20
C LEU A 442 2.98 3.40 -14.96
N LEU A 443 2.88 2.79 -13.77
CA LEU A 443 3.57 1.57 -13.36
C LEU A 443 2.70 0.81 -12.35
N ALA A 444 2.60 -0.51 -12.50
CA ALA A 444 2.17 -1.45 -11.48
C ALA A 444 2.99 -2.74 -11.58
N HIS A 445 3.41 -3.27 -10.43
CA HIS A 445 4.19 -4.50 -10.33
C HIS A 445 3.79 -5.29 -9.07
N PHE A 446 3.35 -6.53 -9.26
CA PHE A 446 2.89 -7.48 -8.24
C PHE A 446 3.52 -8.84 -8.58
N THR A 447 4.26 -9.47 -7.67
CA THR A 447 4.97 -10.73 -7.99
C THR A 447 5.23 -11.63 -6.78
N GLY A 448 5.15 -12.95 -6.99
CA GLY A 448 5.51 -13.97 -6.01
C GLY A 448 7.00 -14.34 -5.99
N ILE A 449 7.78 -13.84 -6.97
CA ILE A 449 9.24 -13.97 -6.99
C ILE A 449 9.85 -13.03 -5.92
N PRO A 450 10.68 -13.53 -4.99
CA PRO A 450 11.47 -12.71 -4.07
C PRO A 450 12.34 -11.71 -4.85
N THR A 451 11.99 -10.42 -4.80
CA THR A 451 12.60 -9.40 -5.68
C THR A 451 13.15 -8.18 -4.92
N ARG A 452 14.16 -7.54 -5.53
CA ARG A 452 14.83 -6.33 -5.06
C ARG A 452 15.05 -5.43 -6.26
N GLN A 453 13.97 -4.78 -6.71
CA GLN A 453 13.93 -4.04 -7.96
C GLN A 453 13.56 -2.58 -7.74
N LEU A 454 14.27 -1.70 -8.43
CA LEU A 454 14.03 -0.27 -8.49
C LEU A 454 13.47 0.03 -9.89
N HIS A 455 12.24 0.54 -9.93
CA HIS A 455 11.52 0.87 -11.15
C HIS A 455 11.50 2.38 -11.36
N MET A 456 11.80 2.81 -12.58
CA MET A 456 11.95 4.22 -12.98
C MET A 456 10.70 4.68 -13.72
N VAL A 457 10.10 5.81 -13.30
CA VAL A 457 8.87 6.33 -13.92
C VAL A 457 8.93 7.85 -14.04
N THR A 458 8.59 8.37 -15.22
CA THR A 458 8.37 9.80 -15.45
C THR A 458 6.91 10.12 -15.17
N VAL A 459 6.64 11.07 -14.26
CA VAL A 459 5.31 11.39 -13.76
C VAL A 459 4.92 12.82 -14.17
N PRO A 460 3.81 13.03 -14.90
CA PRO A 460 3.29 14.35 -15.22
C PRO A 460 2.88 15.12 -13.96
N LYS A 461 3.22 16.40 -13.87
CA LYS A 461 2.84 17.25 -12.73
C LYS A 461 1.37 17.61 -12.78
N LYS A 462 0.68 17.55 -11.64
CA LYS A 462 -0.69 18.07 -11.49
C LYS A 462 -0.66 19.61 -11.38
N HIS A 463 -0.49 20.30 -12.50
CA HIS A 463 -0.44 21.77 -12.56
C HIS A 463 -1.75 22.40 -12.05
N THR A 464 -1.68 23.09 -10.91
CA THR A 464 -2.82 23.71 -10.18
C THR A 464 -3.53 24.87 -10.90
N ARG A 465 -3.36 25.00 -12.22
CA ARG A 465 -3.90 26.10 -13.03
C ARG A 465 -4.17 25.74 -14.50
N TRP A 466 -4.09 24.46 -14.87
CA TRP A 466 -4.21 24.02 -16.26
C TRP A 466 -5.46 23.13 -16.43
N GLN A 467 -6.40 23.56 -17.28
CA GLN A 467 -7.54 22.73 -17.68
C GLN A 467 -7.10 21.82 -18.84
N PRO A 468 -7.34 20.50 -18.79
CA PRO A 468 -6.85 19.60 -19.81
C PRO A 468 -7.56 19.78 -21.16
N SER A 469 -6.84 20.35 -22.13
CA SER A 469 -7.20 20.22 -23.53
C SER A 469 -6.95 18.79 -24.00
N ARG A 470 -7.84 18.27 -24.86
CA ARG A 470 -7.72 16.92 -25.44
C ARG A 470 -6.49 16.74 -26.36
N SER A 471 -5.80 17.82 -26.70
CA SER A 471 -4.56 17.83 -27.50
C SER A 471 -3.33 17.30 -26.76
N ASP A 472 -3.27 17.47 -25.44
CA ASP A 472 -2.04 17.32 -24.66
C ASP A 472 -1.95 15.95 -23.95
N PHE A 473 -2.87 15.04 -24.31
CA PHE A 473 -2.80 13.61 -24.00
C PHE A 473 -1.78 12.86 -24.89
N VAL A 474 -0.97 13.58 -25.68
CA VAL A 474 0.22 13.02 -26.32
C VAL A 474 1.34 13.01 -25.28
N PRO A 475 1.73 11.85 -24.70
CA PRO A 475 2.88 11.80 -23.82
C PRO A 475 4.11 12.31 -24.56
N ALA A 476 4.92 13.15 -23.90
CA ALA A 476 6.18 13.65 -24.44
C ALA A 476 7.24 12.53 -24.46
N VAL A 477 7.08 11.57 -25.36
CA VAL A 477 7.99 10.42 -25.56
C VAL A 477 9.31 10.92 -26.14
N LEU A 478 10.21 11.34 -25.24
CA LEU A 478 11.61 11.53 -25.57
C LEU A 478 12.28 10.17 -25.76
N ASN A 479 12.51 9.85 -27.04
CA ASN A 479 13.28 8.72 -27.60
C ASN A 479 12.48 7.46 -27.98
N ASN A 480 12.93 6.83 -29.07
CA ASN A 480 12.25 5.74 -29.78
C ASN A 480 12.45 4.34 -29.17
N GLU A 481 12.40 4.23 -27.84
CA GLU A 481 12.24 2.92 -27.19
C GLU A 481 10.75 2.63 -27.03
N ARG A 482 10.34 1.36 -27.12
CA ARG A 482 8.93 1.01 -26.85
C ARG A 482 8.62 1.41 -25.41
N PRO A 483 7.46 2.03 -25.11
CA PRO A 483 7.05 2.19 -23.72
C PRO A 483 6.97 0.79 -23.09
N GLU A 484 7.76 0.58 -22.02
CA GLU A 484 7.63 -0.60 -21.17
C GLU A 484 6.18 -0.71 -20.68
N PRO A 485 5.60 -1.91 -20.60
CA PRO A 485 4.20 -2.06 -20.26
C PRO A 485 3.93 -1.51 -18.86
N HIS A 486 2.95 -0.61 -18.75
CA HIS A 486 2.55 0.01 -17.48
C HIS A 486 2.19 -1.00 -16.38
N ARG A 487 1.88 -2.25 -16.73
CA ARG A 487 1.80 -3.40 -15.82
C ARG A 487 2.95 -4.36 -16.15
N ILE A 488 3.95 -4.46 -15.26
CA ILE A 488 5.07 -5.39 -15.41
C ILE A 488 4.59 -6.79 -15.02
N PRO A 489 4.56 -7.80 -15.92
CA PRO A 489 3.97 -9.10 -15.60
C PRO A 489 4.67 -9.80 -14.43
N GLY A 490 3.89 -10.14 -13.41
CA GLY A 490 4.34 -10.95 -12.27
C GLY A 490 4.46 -12.43 -12.61
N ALA A 491 5.11 -13.18 -11.72
CA ALA A 491 5.19 -14.64 -11.80
C ALA A 491 5.14 -15.27 -10.40
N GLU A 492 4.94 -16.59 -10.36
CA GLU A 492 4.86 -17.39 -9.12
C GLU A 492 3.78 -16.87 -8.13
N LEU A 493 2.69 -16.29 -8.64
CA LEU A 493 1.62 -15.64 -7.88
C LEU A 493 0.99 -16.57 -6.83
N GLU A 494 1.01 -17.88 -7.06
CA GLU A 494 0.58 -18.92 -6.13
C GLU A 494 1.41 -19.00 -4.83
N ARG A 495 2.60 -18.39 -4.80
CA ARG A 495 3.41 -18.22 -3.58
C ARG A 495 2.93 -17.07 -2.69
N VAL A 496 2.14 -16.14 -3.22
CA VAL A 496 1.65 -14.98 -2.47
C VAL A 496 0.48 -15.44 -1.58
N VAL A 497 0.76 -15.58 -0.28
CA VAL A 497 -0.19 -16.02 0.75
C VAL A 497 -1.12 -14.87 1.12
N MET A 498 -1.98 -14.51 0.17
CA MET A 498 -2.99 -13.46 0.33
C MET A 498 -4.02 -13.84 1.40
N GLY A 499 -4.58 -12.81 2.02
CA GLY A 499 -5.81 -12.94 2.79
C GLY A 499 -7.02 -13.16 1.88
N ARG A 500 -8.21 -12.91 2.43
CA ARG A 500 -9.45 -12.82 1.66
C ARG A 500 -10.42 -11.93 2.43
N ASP A 501 -11.22 -11.19 1.67
CA ASP A 501 -12.36 -10.42 2.15
C ASP A 501 -13.41 -11.26 2.90
N PHE A 502 -14.29 -10.60 3.65
CA PHE A 502 -15.27 -11.20 4.56
C PHE A 502 -16.62 -11.49 3.87
N LEU A 503 -16.54 -12.04 2.65
CA LEU A 503 -17.67 -12.18 1.69
C LEU A 503 -18.88 -12.98 2.24
N GLU A 504 -18.70 -13.74 3.32
CA GLU A 504 -19.77 -14.40 4.08
C GLU A 504 -20.83 -13.45 4.65
N GLN A 505 -20.59 -12.13 4.67
CA GLN A 505 -21.58 -11.11 5.07
C GLN A 505 -22.28 -10.43 3.87
N PHE A 506 -21.87 -10.69 2.64
CA PHE A 506 -22.40 -10.00 1.45
C PHE A 506 -23.68 -10.68 0.94
N THR A 507 -24.67 -9.90 0.51
CA THR A 507 -25.73 -10.43 -0.34
C THR A 507 -25.13 -10.73 -1.71
N THR A 508 -25.20 -11.98 -2.19
CA THR A 508 -24.65 -12.33 -3.50
C THR A 508 -25.57 -13.21 -4.34
N MET A 509 -25.58 -12.96 -5.65
CA MET A 509 -26.32 -13.73 -6.65
C MET A 509 -25.36 -14.22 -7.74
N GLN A 510 -25.42 -15.50 -8.09
CA GLN A 510 -24.53 -16.11 -9.08
C GLN A 510 -25.01 -15.83 -10.50
N LEU A 511 -24.07 -15.56 -11.41
CA LEU A 511 -24.32 -15.55 -12.85
C LEU A 511 -24.31 -17.01 -13.35
N ASN A 512 -25.40 -17.44 -13.97
CA ASN A 512 -25.48 -18.74 -14.62
C ASN A 512 -24.89 -18.64 -16.04
N PRO A 513 -23.91 -19.48 -16.43
CA PRO A 513 -23.38 -19.50 -17.80
C PRO A 513 -24.43 -19.74 -18.90
N GLU A 514 -25.59 -20.30 -18.58
CA GLU A 514 -26.72 -20.44 -19.52
C GLU A 514 -27.32 -19.10 -19.99
N TRP A 515 -27.01 -17.98 -19.33
CA TRP A 515 -27.50 -16.63 -19.68
C TRP A 515 -26.58 -15.86 -20.64
N ALA A 516 -25.54 -16.50 -21.19
CA ALA A 516 -24.48 -15.84 -21.95
C ALA A 516 -24.82 -15.49 -23.43
N GLU A 517 -26.10 -15.26 -23.71
CA GLU A 517 -26.60 -14.54 -24.90
C GLU A 517 -27.64 -13.46 -24.53
N ASP A 518 -28.01 -13.34 -23.24
CA ASP A 518 -28.98 -12.38 -22.71
C ASP A 518 -28.28 -11.22 -21.97
N THR A 519 -28.91 -10.04 -21.96
CA THR A 519 -28.56 -8.96 -21.02
C THR A 519 -29.28 -9.19 -19.68
N ILE A 520 -28.50 -9.41 -18.64
CA ILE A 520 -28.97 -9.71 -17.28
C ILE A 520 -29.14 -8.38 -16.52
N GLU A 521 -30.38 -7.93 -16.38
CA GLU A 521 -30.75 -6.80 -15.51
C GLU A 521 -31.21 -7.31 -14.14
N GLN A 522 -30.52 -6.97 -13.05
CA GLN A 522 -30.84 -7.40 -11.68
C GLN A 522 -30.51 -6.34 -10.63
N ILE A 523 -31.44 -6.11 -9.70
CA ILE A 523 -31.22 -5.27 -8.51
C ILE A 523 -30.91 -6.19 -7.32
N VAL A 524 -29.73 -6.03 -6.72
CA VAL A 524 -29.30 -6.79 -5.53
C VAL A 524 -29.15 -5.82 -4.35
N CYS A 525 -29.67 -6.20 -3.18
CA CYS A 525 -29.69 -5.34 -1.99
C CYS A 525 -29.07 -6.00 -0.75
N HIS A 526 -28.34 -5.22 0.04
CA HIS A 526 -27.95 -5.55 1.40
C HIS A 526 -28.66 -4.59 2.37
N GLY A 527 -29.71 -5.08 3.03
CA GLY A 527 -30.59 -4.24 3.85
C GLY A 527 -31.34 -3.21 3.02
N PHE A 528 -31.02 -1.92 3.20
CA PHE A 528 -31.58 -0.81 2.43
C PHE A 528 -30.66 -0.27 1.32
N PHE A 529 -29.39 -0.70 1.29
CA PHE A 529 -28.47 -0.37 0.21
C PHE A 529 -28.68 -1.34 -0.95
N CYS A 530 -28.86 -0.80 -2.15
CA CYS A 530 -29.13 -1.57 -3.36
C CYS A 530 -28.23 -1.10 -4.50
N CYS A 531 -27.80 -2.07 -5.31
CA CYS A 531 -27.05 -1.85 -6.53
C CYS A 531 -27.83 -2.47 -7.70
N ASP A 532 -27.94 -1.71 -8.79
CA ASP A 532 -28.49 -2.14 -10.07
C ASP A 532 -27.34 -2.66 -10.94
N PHE A 533 -27.52 -3.83 -11.55
CA PHE A 533 -26.55 -4.50 -12.40
C PHE A 533 -27.19 -4.79 -13.76
N SER A 534 -26.60 -4.26 -14.83
CA SER A 534 -26.88 -4.65 -16.21
C SER A 534 -25.61 -5.31 -16.78
N ILE A 535 -25.68 -6.61 -17.09
CA ILE A 535 -24.51 -7.44 -17.42
C ILE A 535 -24.81 -8.24 -18.69
N SER A 536 -23.97 -8.08 -19.71
CA SER A 536 -23.97 -8.91 -20.91
C SER A 536 -22.69 -9.76 -20.96
N THR A 537 -22.85 -11.07 -21.14
CA THR A 537 -21.72 -12.01 -21.28
C THR A 537 -21.83 -12.81 -22.57
N LYS A 538 -20.75 -13.50 -22.91
CA LYS A 538 -20.61 -14.36 -24.07
C LYS A 538 -19.73 -15.56 -23.73
N ILE A 539 -20.12 -16.76 -24.16
CA ILE A 539 -19.26 -17.94 -24.08
C ILE A 539 -18.26 -17.97 -25.23
N ILE A 540 -17.01 -18.35 -24.92
CA ILE A 540 -15.97 -18.62 -25.92
C ILE A 540 -15.65 -20.12 -25.91
N GLU A 541 -16.17 -20.84 -26.90
CA GLU A 541 -15.72 -22.20 -27.21
C GLU A 541 -14.32 -22.19 -27.86
N PRO A 542 -13.50 -23.25 -27.70
CA PRO A 542 -13.76 -24.50 -27.00
C PRO A 542 -13.19 -24.52 -25.57
N TYR A 543 -13.08 -23.36 -24.91
CA TYR A 543 -12.60 -23.29 -23.53
C TYR A 543 -13.58 -23.98 -22.57
N THR A 544 -13.09 -24.44 -21.43
CA THR A 544 -13.90 -25.08 -20.38
C THR A 544 -14.29 -24.10 -19.29
N LEU A 545 -15.44 -24.30 -18.64
CA LEU A 545 -15.82 -23.55 -17.43
C LEU A 545 -14.86 -23.89 -16.27
N THR A 546 -14.06 -22.90 -15.84
CA THR A 546 -13.03 -23.05 -14.78
C THR A 546 -13.34 -22.25 -13.51
N HIS A 547 -14.15 -21.20 -13.64
CA HIS A 547 -14.52 -20.29 -12.56
C HIS A 547 -15.91 -19.70 -12.83
N TYR A 548 -16.53 -19.17 -11.77
CA TYR A 548 -17.90 -18.65 -11.73
C TYR A 548 -17.88 -17.19 -11.31
N TYR A 549 -18.91 -16.44 -11.67
CA TYR A 549 -19.06 -15.03 -11.30
C TYR A 549 -20.29 -14.81 -10.44
N ARG A 550 -20.22 -13.83 -9.53
CA ARG A 550 -21.34 -13.42 -8.67
C ARG A 550 -21.47 -11.91 -8.64
N MET A 551 -22.68 -11.40 -8.76
CA MET A 551 -23.01 -10.06 -8.28
C MET A 551 -22.97 -10.08 -6.75
N ALA A 552 -22.35 -9.07 -6.14
CA ALA A 552 -22.12 -8.98 -4.71
C ALA A 552 -22.39 -7.56 -4.21
N VAL A 553 -23.16 -7.46 -3.13
CA VAL A 553 -23.56 -6.20 -2.50
C VAL A 553 -23.39 -6.30 -0.99
N PHE A 554 -22.80 -5.26 -0.40
CA PHE A 554 -22.65 -5.13 1.04
C PHE A 554 -22.74 -3.65 1.47
N ASP A 555 -23.26 -3.43 2.67
CA ASP A 555 -23.29 -2.13 3.34
C ASP A 555 -23.23 -2.36 4.85
N GLY A 556 -22.19 -1.85 5.52
CA GLY A 556 -21.94 -2.15 6.93
C GLY A 556 -20.52 -1.85 7.38
N ASP A 557 -20.22 -2.18 8.64
CA ASP A 557 -18.88 -2.02 9.21
C ASP A 557 -18.00 -3.25 8.91
N ARG A 558 -16.85 -3.05 8.23
CA ARG A 558 -15.79 -4.05 8.00
C ARG A 558 -14.76 -3.99 9.12
N THR A 559 -14.46 -5.13 9.73
CA THR A 559 -13.35 -5.29 10.70
C THR A 559 -12.08 -5.80 10.03
N PHE A 560 -10.99 -5.03 10.10
CA PHE A 560 -9.67 -5.39 9.54
C PHE A 560 -8.87 -6.25 10.52
N GLN A 561 -9.15 -7.55 10.54
CA GLN A 561 -8.47 -8.55 11.38
C GLN A 561 -8.42 -8.20 12.90
N GLY A 562 -9.33 -7.33 13.36
CA GLY A 562 -9.42 -6.85 14.75
C GLY A 562 -8.58 -5.61 15.09
N PHE A 563 -7.93 -4.96 14.10
CA PHE A 563 -7.10 -3.77 14.33
C PHE A 563 -7.86 -2.44 14.18
N ALA A 564 -8.82 -2.37 13.26
CA ALA A 564 -9.71 -1.23 13.06
C ALA A 564 -11.02 -1.68 12.40
N ASP A 565 -12.03 -0.82 12.48
CA ASP A 565 -13.30 -0.96 11.75
C ASP A 565 -13.51 0.23 10.81
N ALA A 566 -14.02 -0.01 9.60
CA ALA A 566 -14.47 1.05 8.69
C ALA A 566 -15.85 0.73 8.11
N HIS A 567 -16.71 1.74 7.99
CA HIS A 567 -17.99 1.61 7.32
C HIS A 567 -17.77 1.61 5.81
N VAL A 568 -18.27 0.59 5.10
CA VAL A 568 -18.08 0.42 3.66
C VAL A 568 -19.38 0.04 2.97
N SER A 569 -19.57 0.57 1.76
CA SER A 569 -20.66 0.21 0.85
C SER A 569 -20.05 -0.27 -0.47
N ILE A 570 -20.48 -1.42 -0.97
CA ILE A 570 -19.80 -2.14 -2.05
C ILE A 570 -20.84 -2.69 -3.04
N CYS A 571 -20.63 -2.41 -4.33
CA CYS A 571 -21.37 -3.01 -5.45
C CYS A 571 -20.34 -3.64 -6.41
N GLY A 572 -20.37 -4.94 -6.69
CA GLY A 572 -19.40 -5.52 -7.64
C GLY A 572 -19.75 -6.88 -8.21
N VAL A 573 -19.16 -7.19 -9.36
CA VAL A 573 -19.05 -8.55 -9.91
C VAL A 573 -17.73 -9.13 -9.43
N ILE A 574 -17.76 -10.32 -8.83
CA ILE A 574 -16.60 -11.01 -8.27
C ILE A 574 -16.47 -12.45 -8.80
N ALA A 575 -15.24 -12.91 -8.99
CA ALA A 575 -14.93 -14.26 -9.49
C ALA A 575 -14.67 -15.29 -8.36
N CYS A 576 -14.98 -16.56 -8.65
CA CYS A 576 -15.03 -17.67 -7.70
C CYS A 576 -14.54 -18.98 -8.33
N ARG A 577 -13.73 -19.77 -7.60
CA ARG A 577 -13.25 -21.08 -8.09
C ARG A 577 -14.36 -22.13 -8.25
N ASN A 578 -15.52 -21.95 -7.60
CA ASN A 578 -16.73 -22.77 -7.74
C ASN A 578 -17.94 -21.98 -7.23
N GLU A 579 -19.12 -22.61 -7.20
CA GLU A 579 -20.39 -22.01 -6.80
C GLU A 579 -20.43 -21.52 -5.33
N SER A 580 -19.52 -21.98 -4.47
CA SER A 580 -19.47 -21.58 -3.07
C SER A 580 -18.83 -20.21 -2.87
N ILE A 581 -19.50 -19.35 -2.09
CA ILE A 581 -19.00 -18.01 -1.70
C ILE A 581 -17.60 -18.07 -1.04
N ALA A 582 -17.29 -19.15 -0.32
CA ALA A 582 -15.98 -19.39 0.31
C ALA A 582 -14.83 -19.51 -0.70
N SER A 583 -15.14 -19.74 -1.98
CA SER A 583 -14.19 -19.87 -3.09
C SER A 583 -13.98 -18.56 -3.88
N CYS A 584 -14.80 -17.54 -3.63
CA CYS A 584 -14.70 -16.21 -4.23
C CYS A 584 -13.56 -15.40 -3.62
N GLY A 585 -12.95 -14.49 -4.38
CA GLY A 585 -11.79 -13.72 -3.91
C GLY A 585 -10.57 -14.60 -3.62
N ARG A 586 -10.32 -15.60 -4.46
CA ARG A 586 -9.17 -16.51 -4.41
C ARG A 586 -8.51 -16.53 -5.78
N LEU A 587 -7.18 -16.39 -5.84
CA LEU A 587 -6.38 -16.43 -7.08
C LEU A 587 -6.84 -17.55 -8.02
N LEU A 588 -7.10 -17.25 -9.29
CA LEU A 588 -7.65 -18.18 -10.27
C LEU A 588 -6.55 -18.66 -11.23
N ILE A 589 -5.66 -19.53 -10.71
CA ILE A 589 -4.48 -20.04 -11.42
C ILE A 589 -4.87 -20.73 -12.74
N ASP A 590 -5.92 -21.56 -12.70
CA ASP A 590 -6.42 -22.33 -13.84
C ASP A 590 -7.51 -21.57 -14.65
N ALA A 591 -7.53 -20.23 -14.61
CA ALA A 591 -8.54 -19.44 -15.30
C ALA A 591 -8.46 -19.59 -16.83
N SER A 592 -9.59 -19.93 -17.44
CA SER A 592 -9.80 -19.95 -18.90
C SER A 592 -10.62 -18.73 -19.35
N PRO A 593 -10.40 -18.20 -20.57
CA PRO A 593 -11.23 -17.12 -21.12
C PRO A 593 -12.60 -17.63 -21.62
N TYR A 594 -13.22 -18.56 -20.90
CA TYR A 594 -14.49 -19.21 -21.28
C TYR A 594 -15.69 -18.26 -21.27
N MET A 595 -15.68 -17.27 -20.36
CA MET A 595 -16.73 -16.26 -20.23
C MET A 595 -16.12 -14.88 -20.44
N GLU A 596 -16.64 -14.17 -21.44
CA GLU A 596 -16.28 -12.80 -21.78
C GLU A 596 -17.44 -11.88 -21.39
N PHE A 597 -17.17 -10.85 -20.60
CA PHE A 597 -18.11 -9.75 -20.40
C PHE A 597 -17.98 -8.81 -21.60
N THR A 598 -19.09 -8.56 -22.32
CA THR A 598 -19.11 -7.50 -23.34
C THR A 598 -19.42 -6.17 -22.70
N ASP A 599 -20.35 -6.17 -21.76
CA ASP A 599 -20.87 -5.01 -21.05
C ASP A 599 -21.08 -5.36 -19.57
N ILE A 600 -20.64 -4.46 -18.70
CA ILE A 600 -21.01 -4.44 -17.28
C ILE A 600 -21.39 -2.99 -16.98
N THR A 601 -22.57 -2.75 -16.43
CA THR A 601 -22.95 -1.46 -15.84
C THR A 601 -23.45 -1.72 -14.42
N ILE A 602 -22.86 -1.03 -13.45
CA ILE A 602 -23.21 -1.11 -12.04
C ILE A 602 -23.60 0.30 -11.58
N THR A 603 -24.81 0.47 -11.06
CA THR A 603 -25.27 1.74 -10.48
C THR A 603 -25.65 1.55 -9.02
N GLY A 604 -25.09 2.36 -8.12
CA GLY A 604 -25.40 2.32 -6.69
C GLY A 604 -25.73 3.70 -6.14
N ARG A 605 -26.63 3.76 -5.15
CA ARG A 605 -26.97 5.01 -4.44
C ARG A 605 -26.27 5.04 -3.09
N PHE A 606 -25.19 5.80 -3.01
CA PHE A 606 -24.34 5.95 -1.84
C PHE A 606 -24.72 7.22 -1.06
N ILE A 607 -24.24 7.33 0.19
CA ILE A 607 -24.22 8.62 0.90
C ILE A 607 -23.27 9.56 0.13
N ALA A 608 -23.59 10.85 0.04
CA ALA A 608 -22.71 11.83 -0.60
C ALA A 608 -21.57 12.27 0.34
N ASN A 609 -21.95 12.84 1.48
CA ASN A 609 -21.01 13.50 2.39
C ASN A 609 -20.25 12.49 3.28
N GLY A 610 -18.93 12.51 3.19
CA GLY A 610 -18.00 11.65 3.91
C GLY A 610 -17.65 10.35 3.17
N THR A 611 -18.20 10.13 1.97
CA THR A 611 -18.05 8.88 1.22
C THR A 611 -17.06 9.02 0.07
N LEU A 612 -15.92 8.33 0.16
CA LEU A 612 -14.99 8.12 -0.94
C LEU A 612 -15.40 6.85 -1.70
N ALA A 613 -16.15 7.02 -2.80
CA ALA A 613 -16.51 5.93 -3.70
C ALA A 613 -15.48 5.83 -4.84
N MET A 614 -15.00 4.62 -5.13
CA MET A 614 -13.85 4.40 -6.00
C MET A 614 -14.14 3.32 -7.04
N PRO A 615 -13.64 3.44 -8.29
CA PRO A 615 -13.66 2.33 -9.23
C PRO A 615 -12.65 1.28 -8.76
N ASN A 616 -13.08 0.04 -8.66
CA ASN A 616 -12.29 -1.03 -8.08
C ASN A 616 -12.36 -2.24 -9.01
N THR A 617 -11.26 -2.49 -9.73
CA THR A 617 -11.13 -3.59 -10.69
C THR A 617 -9.92 -4.45 -10.35
N LEU A 618 -9.98 -5.72 -10.73
CA LEU A 618 -8.86 -6.67 -10.61
C LEU A 618 -8.98 -7.70 -11.74
N ASP A 619 -7.88 -7.99 -12.40
CA ASP A 619 -7.76 -9.02 -13.44
C ASP A 619 -7.15 -10.33 -12.89
N MET A 620 -7.01 -11.37 -13.69
CA MET A 620 -6.37 -12.63 -13.27
C MET A 620 -4.85 -12.49 -13.01
N ALA A 621 -4.20 -11.42 -13.48
CA ALA A 621 -2.77 -11.15 -13.31
C ALA A 621 -2.45 -10.28 -12.06
N MET A 622 -3.45 -9.93 -11.27
CA MET A 622 -3.39 -9.07 -10.06
C MET A 622 -3.18 -7.57 -10.33
N TYR A 623 -3.74 -7.06 -11.42
CA TYR A 623 -3.76 -5.65 -11.78
C TYR A 623 -5.18 -5.11 -11.98
N SER A 624 -5.36 -3.81 -11.78
CA SER A 624 -6.57 -3.09 -12.20
C SER A 624 -6.64 -3.02 -13.73
N LEU A 625 -7.85 -3.01 -14.29
CA LEU A 625 -8.09 -2.68 -15.70
C LEU A 625 -7.61 -1.25 -16.01
N ASP A 626 -7.28 -0.99 -17.28
CA ASP A 626 -6.88 0.35 -17.71
C ASP A 626 -8.04 1.35 -17.60
N ALA A 627 -7.69 2.61 -17.28
CA ALA A 627 -8.65 3.70 -17.09
C ALA A 627 -9.50 4.01 -18.35
N GLU A 628 -9.06 3.58 -19.53
CA GLU A 628 -9.83 3.66 -20.78
C GLU A 628 -10.90 2.55 -20.90
N GLN A 629 -10.67 1.39 -20.27
CA GLN A 629 -11.55 0.21 -20.35
C GLN A 629 -12.84 0.36 -19.53
N TYR A 630 -12.97 1.40 -18.70
CA TYR A 630 -14.17 1.68 -17.92
C TYR A 630 -14.47 3.18 -17.81
N GLN A 631 -15.73 3.51 -17.57
CA GLN A 631 -16.20 4.84 -17.19
C GLN A 631 -16.64 4.80 -15.72
N PHE A 632 -16.26 5.80 -14.94
CA PHE A 632 -16.67 5.96 -13.55
C PHE A 632 -17.17 7.39 -13.30
N SER A 633 -18.47 7.53 -13.03
CA SER A 633 -19.18 8.82 -12.91
C SER A 633 -20.06 8.86 -11.67
N GLY A 634 -20.39 10.07 -11.20
CA GLY A 634 -21.33 10.25 -10.10
C GLY A 634 -22.16 11.53 -10.23
N ASP A 635 -23.44 11.44 -9.87
CA ASP A 635 -24.35 12.58 -9.69
C ASP A 635 -24.63 12.78 -8.21
N VAL A 636 -24.53 14.02 -7.72
CA VAL A 636 -24.51 14.36 -6.28
C VAL A 636 -25.70 15.24 -5.91
N ASN A 637 -26.69 14.68 -5.22
CA ASN A 637 -27.76 15.44 -4.59
C ASN A 637 -27.32 15.90 -3.19
N TYR A 638 -26.80 17.12 -3.12
CA TYR A 638 -26.42 17.82 -1.89
C TYR A 638 -27.59 18.07 -0.92
N THR A 639 -28.83 18.14 -1.40
CA THR A 639 -30.01 18.43 -0.57
C THR A 639 -30.39 17.22 0.29
N ASP A 640 -30.42 16.04 -0.35
CA ASP A 640 -30.82 14.78 0.27
C ASP A 640 -29.61 13.91 0.72
N ASN A 641 -28.39 14.46 0.62
CA ASN A 641 -27.12 13.84 1.00
C ASN A 641 -26.86 12.44 0.39
N TYR A 642 -27.17 12.26 -0.90
CA TYR A 642 -26.83 11.03 -1.62
C TYR A 642 -26.12 11.31 -2.94
N GLN A 643 -25.29 10.36 -3.37
CA GLN A 643 -24.68 10.35 -4.69
C GLN A 643 -25.04 9.05 -5.42
N THR A 644 -25.50 9.17 -6.66
CA THR A 644 -25.70 8.02 -7.56
C THR A 644 -24.40 7.82 -8.31
N VAL A 645 -23.71 6.72 -8.06
CA VAL A 645 -22.42 6.39 -8.69
C VAL A 645 -22.63 5.28 -9.70
N THR A 646 -22.17 5.50 -10.92
CA THR A 646 -22.26 4.54 -12.03
C THR A 646 -20.87 4.16 -12.52
N MET A 647 -20.65 2.86 -12.65
CA MET A 647 -19.44 2.29 -13.23
C MET A 647 -19.81 1.41 -14.42
N LYS A 648 -19.26 1.72 -15.60
CA LYS A 648 -19.54 1.01 -16.85
C LYS A 648 -18.24 0.47 -17.48
N LEU A 649 -18.28 -0.73 -18.04
CA LEU A 649 -17.25 -1.31 -18.90
C LEU A 649 -17.37 -0.74 -20.33
N ASN A 650 -16.25 -0.30 -20.91
CA ASN A 650 -16.16 0.28 -22.26
C ASN A 650 -15.63 -0.71 -23.31
N SER A 651 -14.92 -1.76 -22.88
CA SER A 651 -14.27 -2.75 -23.75
C SER A 651 -14.44 -4.17 -23.17
N PRO A 652 -14.72 -5.21 -23.99
CA PRO A 652 -14.90 -6.56 -23.47
C PRO A 652 -13.70 -7.11 -22.68
N VAL A 653 -13.97 -7.89 -21.63
CA VAL A 653 -12.94 -8.53 -20.79
C VAL A 653 -13.29 -9.97 -20.43
N ASN A 654 -12.30 -10.86 -20.47
CA ASN A 654 -12.45 -12.32 -20.30
C ASN A 654 -11.48 -12.92 -19.25
N HIS A 655 -10.81 -12.06 -18.49
CA HIS A 655 -9.80 -12.40 -17.48
C HIS A 655 -9.98 -11.54 -16.21
N LEU A 656 -11.23 -11.47 -15.72
CA LEU A 656 -11.65 -10.57 -14.65
C LEU A 656 -11.72 -11.30 -13.29
N GLN A 657 -11.08 -10.78 -12.24
CA GLN A 657 -11.36 -11.19 -10.86
C GLN A 657 -12.46 -10.33 -10.22
N THR A 658 -12.46 -9.02 -10.48
CA THR A 658 -13.34 -8.05 -9.83
C THR A 658 -13.67 -6.88 -10.76
N PHE A 659 -14.93 -6.45 -10.78
CA PHE A 659 -15.34 -5.15 -11.33
C PHE A 659 -16.43 -4.56 -10.44
N GLY A 660 -16.16 -3.42 -9.79
CA GLY A 660 -17.12 -2.85 -8.85
C GLY A 660 -16.79 -1.46 -8.32
N ILE A 661 -17.78 -0.88 -7.64
CA ILE A 661 -17.68 0.34 -6.88
C ILE A 661 -17.39 -0.05 -5.43
N TYR A 662 -16.23 0.35 -4.90
CA TYR A 662 -15.89 0.19 -3.49
C TYR A 662 -15.89 1.55 -2.80
N ALA A 663 -16.69 1.73 -1.75
CA ALA A 663 -16.80 3.00 -1.06
C ALA A 663 -16.44 2.92 0.43
N PHE A 664 -15.60 3.86 0.89
CA PHE A 664 -15.31 4.10 2.30
C PHE A 664 -16.19 5.25 2.82
N ASN A 665 -16.89 5.03 3.93
CA ASN A 665 -17.84 5.97 4.53
C ASN A 665 -17.26 6.54 5.84
N HIS A 666 -16.66 7.71 5.79
CA HIS A 666 -15.96 8.33 6.92
C HIS A 666 -16.91 9.13 7.82
N LYS A 667 -17.42 8.45 8.86
CA LYS A 667 -18.27 9.05 9.92
C LYS A 667 -17.60 10.33 10.48
N ASN A 668 -18.35 11.44 10.52
CA ASN A 668 -17.92 12.78 10.98
C ASN A 668 -16.84 13.50 10.13
N PHE A 669 -16.54 13.05 8.91
CA PHE A 669 -15.65 13.77 7.99
C PHE A 669 -16.46 14.36 6.82
N GLU A 670 -16.42 15.68 6.65
CA GLU A 670 -17.11 16.32 5.53
C GLU A 670 -16.26 16.17 4.25
N PHE A 671 -16.79 15.49 3.23
CA PHE A 671 -16.12 15.29 1.94
C PHE A 671 -17.14 14.94 0.86
N TYR A 672 -17.10 15.64 -0.26
CA TYR A 672 -17.87 15.30 -1.45
C TYR A 672 -16.89 14.82 -2.51
N ASN A 673 -17.15 13.62 -3.04
CA ASN A 673 -16.24 12.95 -3.96
C ASN A 673 -16.30 13.64 -5.34
N PRO A 674 -15.19 14.12 -5.93
CA PRO A 674 -15.19 14.79 -7.21
C PRO A 674 -15.29 13.79 -8.38
N ILE A 675 -16.43 13.09 -8.47
CA ILE A 675 -16.71 12.13 -9.54
C ILE A 675 -17.22 12.81 -10.81
N GLU A 676 -16.42 13.76 -11.32
CA GLU A 676 -16.80 14.61 -12.46
C GLU A 676 -17.25 13.79 -13.68
N LEU A 677 -18.41 14.15 -14.24
CA LEU A 677 -18.84 13.71 -15.55
C LEU A 677 -17.90 14.31 -16.61
N PRO A 678 -17.58 13.58 -17.71
CA PRO A 678 -16.91 14.18 -18.85
C PRO A 678 -17.69 15.39 -19.32
N ALA A 679 -17.00 16.53 -19.51
CA ALA A 679 -17.64 17.74 -19.99
C ALA A 679 -18.40 17.46 -21.30
N GLU A 680 -19.69 17.83 -21.36
CA GLU A 680 -20.43 17.79 -22.61
C GLU A 680 -19.68 18.63 -23.64
N ASN A 681 -19.42 18.05 -24.82
CA ASN A 681 -18.81 18.84 -25.89
C ASN A 681 -19.76 20.02 -26.17
N PRO A 682 -19.28 21.28 -26.25
CA PRO A 682 -20.09 22.34 -26.80
C PRO A 682 -20.56 21.90 -28.20
N PRO A 683 -21.82 22.22 -28.60
CA PRO A 683 -22.33 21.80 -29.89
C PRO A 683 -21.36 22.26 -31.01
N PRO A 684 -21.16 21.45 -32.06
CA PRO A 684 -20.23 21.79 -33.13
C PRO A 684 -20.60 23.15 -33.71
N ASP A 685 -19.60 24.04 -33.79
CA ASP A 685 -19.82 25.44 -34.11
C ASP A 685 -20.53 25.55 -35.46
N GLY A 686 -21.68 26.25 -35.45
CA GLY A 686 -22.62 26.22 -36.57
C GLY A 686 -22.01 26.89 -37.78
N GLY A 687 -21.85 26.14 -38.89
CA GLY A 687 -21.25 26.66 -40.11
C GLY A 687 -21.91 27.95 -40.59
N ASP A 688 -21.09 28.93 -40.94
CA ASP A 688 -21.48 30.25 -41.44
C ASP A 688 -22.33 30.14 -42.71
N ASP A 689 -23.64 30.34 -42.58
CA ASP A 689 -24.60 30.52 -43.67
C ASP A 689 -25.39 31.81 -43.36
N GLY A 690 -25.09 32.87 -44.11
CA GLY A 690 -25.52 34.23 -43.77
C GLY A 690 -27.02 34.50 -44.01
N GLY A 691 -27.68 35.08 -42.99
CA GLY A 691 -29.04 35.60 -43.07
C GLY A 691 -29.16 36.95 -42.36
N ASP A 692 -29.46 38.01 -43.12
CA ASP A 692 -29.73 39.36 -42.62
C ASP A 692 -31.19 39.49 -42.17
N ASP A 693 -31.44 39.88 -40.91
CA ASP A 693 -32.57 40.73 -40.51
C ASP A 693 -32.63 40.96 -38.97
N GLY A 694 -33.01 42.17 -38.56
CA GLY A 694 -33.94 42.35 -37.43
C GLY A 694 -33.42 42.56 -35.98
N ALA A 695 -33.31 43.84 -35.60
CA ALA A 695 -33.78 44.40 -34.31
C ALA A 695 -33.24 43.87 -32.95
N ALA A 696 -32.20 44.56 -32.45
CA ALA A 696 -32.13 45.19 -31.12
C ALA A 696 -32.78 44.54 -29.87
N SER A 697 -31.95 44.21 -28.86
CA SER A 697 -31.87 44.95 -27.58
C SER A 697 -31.00 44.23 -26.53
N LEU A 698 -29.91 44.85 -26.06
CA LEU A 698 -29.17 44.35 -24.88
C LEU A 698 -29.89 44.78 -23.59
N VAL A 699 -30.18 43.82 -22.70
CA VAL A 699 -30.58 44.08 -21.31
C VAL A 699 -29.57 43.45 -20.37
N ASN A 700 -28.57 44.23 -19.94
CA ASN A 700 -27.64 43.84 -18.89
C ASN A 700 -28.20 44.21 -17.50
N PRO A 701 -28.31 43.27 -16.54
CA PRO A 701 -28.56 43.60 -15.13
C PRO A 701 -27.33 44.27 -14.48
N PRO A 702 -27.51 45.02 -13.38
CA PRO A 702 -26.56 46.06 -12.98
C PRO A 702 -25.39 45.55 -12.13
N LYS A 703 -24.20 46.13 -12.34
CA LYS A 703 -23.13 46.17 -11.33
C LYS A 703 -23.26 47.46 -10.51
N GLY A 704 -23.27 47.33 -9.19
CA GLY A 704 -23.39 48.47 -8.28
C GLY A 704 -22.19 49.43 -8.36
N VAL A 705 -22.46 50.73 -8.30
CA VAL A 705 -21.44 51.79 -8.44
C VAL A 705 -20.90 52.20 -7.08
N ILE A 706 -19.58 52.17 -6.91
CA ILE A 706 -18.88 53.01 -5.93
C ILE A 706 -18.40 54.25 -6.67
N LEU A 707 -18.79 55.43 -6.17
CA LEU A 707 -18.74 56.69 -6.91
C LEU A 707 -17.76 57.66 -6.24
N LEU A 708 -16.65 57.97 -6.92
CA LEU A 708 -15.78 59.11 -6.59
C LEU A 708 -15.48 59.90 -7.87
N LEU A 709 -15.77 61.20 -7.83
CA LEU A 709 -15.74 62.09 -9.00
C LEU A 709 -14.33 62.62 -9.27
N GLY A 710 -13.91 62.57 -10.54
CA GLY A 710 -12.74 63.27 -11.06
C GLY A 710 -13.12 64.11 -12.28
N THR A 711 -13.53 65.36 -12.06
CA THR A 711 -13.92 66.28 -13.14
C THR A 711 -12.71 67.01 -13.72
N LEU A 712 -12.44 66.81 -15.01
CA LEU A 712 -11.47 67.58 -15.78
C LEU A 712 -12.16 68.76 -16.48
N LEU A 713 -11.73 69.98 -16.18
CA LEU A 713 -11.94 71.16 -17.03
C LEU A 713 -10.68 72.03 -16.97
N ALA A 714 -10.15 72.39 -18.13
CA ALA A 714 -8.92 73.17 -18.25
C ALA A 714 -9.22 74.56 -18.82
N SER A 715 -8.87 75.60 -18.08
CA SER A 715 -8.83 76.96 -18.62
C SER A 715 -7.93 77.90 -17.81
N ALA A 716 -6.97 78.50 -18.52
CA ALA A 716 -6.46 79.87 -18.35
C ALA A 716 -5.66 80.29 -17.09
N VAL A 717 -4.40 80.67 -17.38
CA VAL A 717 -3.78 81.99 -17.04
C VAL A 717 -3.10 82.20 -15.66
N LEU A 718 -1.77 82.37 -15.76
CA LEU A 718 -0.84 83.26 -15.01
C LEU A 718 -0.89 83.35 -13.46
N HIS A 719 0.19 82.83 -12.85
CA HIS A 719 1.10 83.55 -11.91
C HIS A 719 0.57 84.12 -10.56
N PRO A 720 1.47 84.41 -9.58
CA PRO A 720 2.55 83.58 -9.01
C PRO A 720 2.57 83.67 -7.44
N VAL A 721 3.76 83.49 -6.83
CA VAL A 721 4.19 83.99 -5.48
C VAL A 721 4.12 83.05 -4.25
N THR A 722 5.34 82.65 -3.82
CA THR A 722 5.85 82.31 -2.47
C THR A 722 5.36 81.11 -1.66
N LEU A 723 6.38 80.37 -1.15
CA LEU A 723 6.66 79.90 0.22
C LEU A 723 5.49 79.41 1.13
N HIS A 724 5.70 78.37 1.95
CA HIS A 724 6.96 78.04 2.62
C HIS A 724 7.28 76.54 2.74
#